data_AF-Q8RNY1-F1
#
_entry.id   AF-Q8RNY1-F1
#
_cell.length_a   1.000
_cell.length_b   1.000
_cell.length_c   1.000
_cell.angle_alpha   90.00
_cell.angle_beta   90.00
_cell.angle_gamma   90.00
#
_symmetry.space_group_name_H-M   'P 1'
#
loop_
_entity.id
_entity.type
_entity.pdbx_description
1 polymer ?
#
loop_
_entity_poly.entity_id
_entity_poly.type
_entity_poly.pdbx_seq_one_letter_code
_entity_poly.pdbx_strand_id
1 'polypeptide(L)'
;MGKNMSNFDIIWQNLQIQMDQYESNFDEVTKQKYGIYWTNLDLAYEIVSNLVDTFDEDFLENITNKKFLEPCVGMGSFIFAFLRKLYEKKISKEQINKVIKNIYFCDIDENILIYFFSCYQDFVKNLFNLDIDNKLFKSNSAKGLIFNNYSDEYISLEKAFGKEVKFDILITNPPYKGLKIDAKNYSNPLEYESDKKFYSDLSNKLTKNFELSNQGVPNLYKFFVEKIILEYTHEKSYISLLIPNTFLADKTAFNLRKYIIENTKINRIDYFEEKSGLFKGVTQALTNIYLRKFKVNNYSIVFSENSKKTTVSIDIIKSFDKNLSLSKYDSKDINTLSELKKFPTVESLPFVKNQRGELDLTMFKSYIKKEQTNFKLIKGNNIQKFFLKDLEDALYISDEFITKTKKSIYINKKRIACPQISNQKSAVRIKFSLVNENLILGNSCNFISVEDNIFGYNIYYFLALFNTEIINWFFKKFNSNNHIGNYEISQFPVHTDKEVIDRISILCEKYLKTQDNKILDEINSISLKGFNLLVPSEDGLHNTIKKVNLNEFDEKKFFKQIISHDLSQFENTALLAKRYKDLFIKNNILINNMGFKLSDLDLEMISHIPPGGNWQNISETTMKKSQRLMQIAKSGGRTTLYGRINYEKPSYTITTYFNRPGNGTYVHPKLERVITAREAARLQSFPDNYYFYGNKKDVLTQIGNAVPCLFAQAIGSRLKEIVPTLNTFGDLFAGAGGMSQGMFQAGLKPIFANDCFLSACISHKANHPETDVIYGDISEAHTKQKIYQYANKIDILCGGPPCQGFSQAGKRIIDDPRNQLFLEFIESISVINPKVVVMENVQGFLTLDKGNFYDQTKELLEELGYVCEGRLLNTVHYGVPQKRKRVIILGVHKNLIGSHKIEEFFPTPTTLDESQQVSAFEAIADLEHVIPNEFIEKPSTTNRYLDQINKY
;
A
#
# COMPACT_ATOMS: atom_id res chain seq x y z
N MET A 1 -49.32 -38.48 -16.28
CA MET A 1 -50.03 -37.65 -17.28
C MET A 1 -48.99 -36.81 -18.00
N GLY A 2 -48.66 -37.19 -19.24
CA GLY A 2 -47.60 -36.57 -20.02
C GLY A 2 -47.99 -35.18 -20.49
N LYS A 3 -47.21 -34.16 -20.11
CA LYS A 3 -47.22 -32.89 -20.82
C LYS A 3 -46.54 -33.13 -22.17
N ASN A 4 -47.23 -32.86 -23.27
CA ASN A 4 -46.60 -32.77 -24.59
C ASN A 4 -45.43 -31.78 -24.48
N MET A 5 -44.19 -32.28 -24.55
CA MET A 5 -43.01 -31.43 -24.67
C MET A 5 -43.15 -30.58 -25.93
N SER A 6 -42.82 -29.30 -25.83
CA SER A 6 -42.81 -28.44 -27.01
C SER A 6 -41.73 -28.91 -27.99
N ASN A 7 -41.90 -28.65 -29.28
CA ASN A 7 -40.88 -28.94 -30.29
C ASN A 7 -39.53 -28.27 -29.93
N PHE A 8 -39.58 -27.14 -29.23
CA PHE A 8 -38.41 -26.44 -28.70
C PHE A 8 -37.66 -27.26 -27.64
N ASP A 9 -38.37 -27.82 -26.65
CA ASP A 9 -37.75 -28.61 -25.57
C ASP A 9 -37.04 -29.84 -26.13
N ILE A 10 -37.57 -30.41 -27.21
CA ILE A 10 -36.94 -31.53 -27.93
C ILE A 10 -35.64 -31.07 -28.61
N ILE A 11 -35.65 -29.94 -29.32
CA ILE A 11 -34.45 -29.38 -29.96
C ILE A 11 -33.36 -29.11 -28.91
N TRP A 12 -33.73 -28.51 -27.77
CA TRP A 12 -32.80 -28.17 -26.69
C TRP A 12 -32.18 -29.42 -26.03
N GLN A 13 -33.00 -30.43 -25.73
CA GLN A 13 -32.51 -31.69 -25.16
C GLN A 13 -31.62 -32.47 -26.12
N ASN A 14 -31.99 -32.52 -27.41
CA ASN A 14 -31.18 -33.19 -28.43
C ASN A 14 -29.79 -32.54 -28.57
N LEU A 15 -29.72 -31.21 -28.48
CA LEU A 15 -28.46 -30.48 -28.51
C LEU A 15 -27.58 -30.83 -27.30
N GLN A 16 -28.14 -30.91 -26.08
CA GLN A 16 -27.39 -31.35 -24.90
C GLN A 16 -26.84 -32.77 -25.08
N ILE A 17 -27.64 -33.69 -25.63
CA ILE A 17 -27.22 -35.08 -25.88
C ILE A 17 -26.04 -35.13 -26.86
N GLN A 18 -26.10 -34.34 -27.95
CA GLN A 18 -25.01 -34.27 -28.92
C GLN A 18 -23.71 -33.76 -28.28
N MET A 19 -23.80 -32.71 -27.46
CA MET A 19 -22.67 -32.15 -26.73
C MET A 19 -22.07 -33.16 -25.73
N ASP A 20 -22.90 -33.85 -24.96
CA ASP A 20 -22.47 -34.85 -23.98
C ASP A 20 -21.80 -36.05 -24.67
N GLN A 21 -22.34 -36.51 -25.81
CA GLN A 21 -21.76 -37.57 -26.61
C GLN A 21 -20.38 -37.17 -27.15
N TYR A 22 -20.24 -35.95 -27.67
CA TYR A 22 -18.95 -35.47 -28.16
C TYR A 22 -17.91 -35.36 -27.04
N GLU A 23 -18.30 -34.87 -25.86
CA GLU A 23 -17.42 -34.81 -24.68
C GLU A 23 -16.98 -36.19 -24.20
N SER A 24 -17.82 -37.22 -24.34
CA SER A 24 -17.51 -38.59 -23.92
C SER A 24 -16.40 -39.26 -24.74
N ASN A 25 -16.02 -38.70 -25.88
CA ASN A 25 -14.93 -39.19 -26.72
C ASN A 25 -13.53 -38.89 -26.15
N PHE A 26 -13.42 -38.06 -25.11
CA PHE A 26 -12.15 -37.68 -24.49
C PHE A 26 -11.99 -38.36 -23.11
N ASP A 27 -10.80 -38.88 -22.82
CA ASP A 27 -10.48 -39.39 -21.47
C ASP A 27 -10.24 -38.24 -20.47
N GLU A 28 -10.37 -38.52 -19.18
CA GLU A 28 -10.23 -37.51 -18.10
C GLU A 28 -8.87 -36.78 -18.10
N VAL A 29 -7.78 -37.47 -18.48
CA VAL A 29 -6.44 -36.84 -18.53
C VAL A 29 -6.39 -35.85 -19.68
N THR A 30 -6.92 -36.21 -20.84
CA THR A 30 -7.04 -35.33 -22.01
C THR A 30 -7.95 -34.13 -21.72
N LYS A 31 -9.10 -34.36 -21.07
CA LYS A 31 -10.00 -33.28 -20.64
C LYS A 31 -9.31 -32.28 -19.70
N GLN A 32 -8.58 -32.77 -18.70
CA GLN A 32 -7.81 -31.93 -17.78
C GLN A 32 -6.65 -31.20 -18.49
N LYS A 33 -5.96 -31.87 -19.41
CA LYS A 33 -4.80 -31.31 -20.13
C LYS A 33 -5.22 -30.15 -21.03
N TYR A 34 -6.34 -30.26 -21.74
CA TYR A 34 -6.78 -29.25 -22.70
C TYR A 34 -7.93 -28.36 -22.21
N GLY A 35 -8.47 -28.62 -21.02
CA GLY A 35 -9.58 -27.84 -20.45
C GLY A 35 -10.91 -28.08 -21.17
N ILE A 36 -11.14 -29.30 -21.67
CA ILE A 36 -12.33 -29.68 -22.44
C ILE A 36 -13.48 -29.97 -21.46
N TYR A 37 -14.07 -28.89 -20.94
CA TYR A 37 -15.22 -28.93 -20.05
C TYR A 37 -16.27 -27.94 -20.54
N TRP A 38 -17.40 -28.45 -21.03
CA TRP A 38 -18.44 -27.61 -21.58
C TRP A 38 -19.35 -27.08 -20.49
N THR A 39 -19.82 -25.84 -20.65
CA THR A 39 -20.86 -25.28 -19.79
C THR A 39 -22.17 -25.96 -20.15
N ASN A 40 -22.83 -26.59 -19.17
CA ASN A 40 -24.17 -27.16 -19.34
C ASN A 40 -25.15 -26.11 -19.91
N LEU A 41 -26.04 -26.52 -20.82
CA LEU A 41 -26.93 -25.59 -21.52
C LEU A 41 -27.90 -24.85 -20.59
N ASP A 42 -28.39 -25.49 -19.53
CA ASP A 42 -29.31 -24.84 -18.59
C ASP A 42 -28.60 -23.76 -17.77
N LEU A 43 -27.37 -24.02 -17.34
CA LEU A 43 -26.52 -23.01 -16.70
C LEU A 43 -26.18 -21.86 -17.65
N ALA A 44 -25.80 -22.19 -18.90
CA ALA A 44 -25.52 -21.18 -19.91
C ALA A 44 -26.75 -20.31 -20.16
N TYR A 45 -27.95 -20.90 -20.22
CA TYR A 45 -29.20 -20.19 -20.38
C TYR A 45 -29.53 -19.30 -19.17
N GLU A 46 -29.28 -19.76 -17.94
CA GLU A 46 -29.44 -18.93 -16.74
C GLU A 46 -28.50 -17.72 -16.78
N ILE A 47 -27.21 -17.93 -17.06
CA ILE A 47 -26.20 -16.88 -17.16
C ILE A 47 -26.59 -15.87 -18.25
N VAL A 48 -26.92 -16.34 -19.45
CA VAL A 48 -27.29 -15.46 -20.57
C VAL A 48 -28.58 -14.72 -20.27
N SER A 49 -29.58 -15.38 -19.67
CA SER A 49 -30.81 -14.72 -19.24
C SER A 49 -30.53 -13.58 -18.27
N ASN A 50 -29.74 -13.84 -17.22
CA ASN A 50 -29.37 -12.83 -16.24
C ASN A 50 -28.60 -11.66 -16.89
N LEU A 51 -27.76 -11.91 -17.90
CA LEU A 51 -27.07 -10.83 -18.63
C LEU A 51 -28.05 -10.02 -19.49
N VAL A 52 -28.84 -10.68 -20.34
CA VAL A 52 -29.79 -10.03 -21.26
C VAL A 52 -30.82 -9.22 -20.49
N ASP A 53 -31.24 -9.68 -19.31
CA ASP A 53 -32.17 -8.95 -18.45
C ASP A 53 -31.55 -7.66 -17.85
N THR A 54 -30.23 -7.41 -18.04
CA THR A 54 -29.58 -6.12 -17.71
C THR A 54 -29.43 -5.16 -18.90
N PHE A 55 -29.81 -5.59 -20.11
CA PHE A 55 -29.79 -4.71 -21.28
C PHE A 55 -30.81 -3.59 -21.08
N ASP A 56 -30.42 -2.36 -21.38
CA ASP A 56 -31.39 -1.27 -21.44
C ASP A 56 -32.25 -1.38 -22.72
N GLU A 57 -33.42 -0.73 -22.70
CA GLU A 57 -34.42 -0.85 -23.77
C GLU A 57 -33.83 -0.46 -25.14
N ASP A 58 -33.07 0.65 -25.19
CA ASP A 58 -32.37 1.10 -26.40
C ASP A 58 -31.39 0.04 -26.93
N PHE A 59 -30.63 -0.62 -26.04
CA PHE A 59 -29.72 -1.68 -26.45
C PHE A 59 -30.45 -2.90 -27.01
N LEU A 60 -31.59 -3.29 -26.42
CA LEU A 60 -32.45 -4.38 -26.91
C LEU A 60 -33.10 -4.05 -28.24
N GLU A 61 -33.60 -2.83 -28.44
CA GLU A 61 -34.18 -2.37 -29.71
C GLU A 61 -33.16 -2.39 -30.83
N ASN A 62 -31.90 -2.04 -30.52
CA ASN A 62 -30.79 -2.00 -31.47
C ASN A 62 -29.98 -3.31 -31.53
N ILE A 63 -30.47 -4.42 -30.97
CA ILE A 63 -29.73 -5.67 -30.84
C ILE A 63 -29.21 -6.23 -32.18
N THR A 64 -29.90 -5.94 -33.29
CA THR A 64 -29.48 -6.38 -34.64
C THR A 64 -28.16 -5.79 -35.10
N ASN A 65 -27.75 -4.66 -34.54
CA ASN A 65 -26.50 -3.96 -34.88
C ASN A 65 -25.37 -4.27 -33.90
N LYS A 66 -25.64 -5.05 -32.84
CA LYS A 66 -24.68 -5.37 -31.79
C LYS A 66 -23.84 -6.58 -32.17
N LYS A 67 -22.53 -6.48 -31.91
CA LYS A 67 -21.58 -7.58 -32.16
C LYS A 67 -21.38 -8.40 -30.89
N PHE A 68 -21.52 -9.71 -31.03
CA PHE A 68 -21.35 -10.70 -29.96
C PHE A 68 -20.05 -11.48 -30.15
N LEU A 69 -19.29 -11.71 -29.07
CA LEU A 69 -18.12 -12.59 -29.08
C LEU A 69 -18.20 -13.65 -27.98
N GLU A 70 -17.93 -14.91 -28.36
CA GLU A 70 -17.52 -15.99 -27.46
C GLU A 70 -16.06 -16.39 -27.76
N PRO A 71 -15.07 -15.88 -27.01
CA PRO A 71 -13.64 -16.06 -27.29
C PRO A 71 -13.09 -17.47 -27.00
N CYS A 72 -13.86 -18.29 -26.28
CA CYS A 72 -13.58 -19.69 -26.00
C CYS A 72 -14.88 -20.48 -26.17
N VAL A 73 -15.30 -20.66 -27.42
CA VAL A 73 -16.65 -21.13 -27.77
C VAL A 73 -16.89 -22.57 -27.37
N GLY A 74 -15.90 -23.45 -27.51
CA GLY A 74 -16.12 -24.87 -27.32
C GLY A 74 -17.30 -25.37 -28.17
N MET A 75 -18.27 -25.99 -27.50
CA MET A 75 -19.52 -26.43 -28.10
C MET A 75 -20.59 -25.33 -28.24
N GLY A 76 -20.32 -24.06 -27.87
CA GLY A 76 -21.18 -22.91 -28.16
C GLY A 76 -22.39 -22.71 -27.25
N SER A 77 -22.34 -23.25 -26.03
CA SER A 77 -23.45 -23.19 -25.08
C SER A 77 -24.01 -21.78 -24.86
N PHE A 78 -23.14 -20.76 -24.79
CA PHE A 78 -23.59 -19.38 -24.57
C PHE A 78 -24.23 -18.76 -25.81
N ILE A 79 -23.74 -19.08 -27.02
CA ILE A 79 -24.39 -18.68 -28.28
C ILE A 79 -25.80 -19.29 -28.39
N PHE A 80 -25.94 -20.59 -28.10
CA PHE A 80 -27.24 -21.26 -28.14
C PHE A 80 -28.23 -20.66 -27.12
N ALA A 81 -27.77 -20.44 -25.90
CA ALA A 81 -28.53 -19.77 -24.85
C ALA A 81 -28.95 -18.34 -25.24
N PHE A 82 -28.08 -17.58 -25.89
CA PHE A 82 -28.38 -16.24 -26.37
C PHE A 82 -29.47 -16.26 -27.44
N LEU A 83 -29.34 -17.10 -28.45
CA LEU A 83 -30.36 -17.24 -29.48
C LEU A 83 -31.71 -17.70 -28.91
N ARG A 84 -31.71 -18.65 -27.97
CA ARG A 84 -32.91 -19.07 -27.25
C ARG A 84 -33.59 -17.89 -26.55
N LYS A 85 -32.84 -17.09 -25.78
CA LYS A 85 -33.39 -15.93 -25.06
C LYS A 85 -33.99 -14.89 -26.02
N LEU A 86 -33.39 -14.68 -27.19
CA LEU A 86 -33.94 -13.79 -28.23
C LEU A 86 -35.21 -14.35 -28.87
N TYR A 87 -35.27 -15.67 -29.08
CA TYR A 87 -36.49 -16.36 -29.55
C TYR A 87 -37.65 -16.17 -28.58
N GLU A 88 -37.41 -16.36 -27.28
CA GLU A 88 -38.42 -16.16 -26.22
C GLU A 88 -38.89 -14.70 -26.10
N LYS A 89 -38.01 -13.73 -26.40
CA LYS A 89 -38.37 -12.31 -26.55
C LYS A 89 -39.11 -11.99 -27.86
N LYS A 90 -39.45 -13.00 -28.66
CA LYS A 90 -40.22 -12.89 -29.92
C LYS A 90 -39.59 -11.95 -30.94
N ILE A 91 -38.25 -11.93 -31.02
CA ILE A 91 -37.54 -11.20 -32.08
C ILE A 91 -37.89 -11.81 -33.45
N SER A 92 -38.15 -10.96 -34.44
CA SER A 92 -38.56 -11.41 -35.78
C SER A 92 -37.45 -12.19 -36.50
N LYS A 93 -37.85 -13.06 -37.44
CA LYS A 93 -36.92 -13.86 -38.27
C LYS A 93 -35.89 -12.99 -39.02
N GLU A 94 -36.31 -11.83 -39.52
CA GLU A 94 -35.43 -10.88 -40.23
C GLU A 94 -34.38 -10.27 -39.31
N GLN A 95 -34.78 -9.91 -38.08
CA GLN A 95 -33.86 -9.38 -37.07
C GLN A 95 -32.87 -10.45 -36.61
N ILE A 96 -33.31 -11.69 -36.39
CA ILE A 96 -32.42 -12.81 -36.02
C ILE A 96 -31.37 -13.08 -37.10
N ASN A 97 -31.74 -13.02 -38.38
CA ASN A 97 -30.78 -13.19 -39.48
C ASN A 97 -29.66 -12.12 -39.46
N LYS A 98 -29.96 -10.89 -38.99
CA LYS A 98 -28.94 -9.86 -38.78
C LYS A 98 -28.06 -10.15 -37.56
N VAL A 99 -28.66 -10.58 -36.45
CA VAL A 99 -27.93 -10.95 -35.22
C VAL A 99 -26.92 -12.07 -35.50
N ILE A 100 -27.33 -13.12 -36.21
CA ILE A 100 -26.47 -14.26 -36.58
C ILE A 100 -25.20 -13.82 -37.31
N LYS A 101 -25.30 -12.83 -38.21
CA LYS A 101 -24.16 -12.28 -38.96
C LYS A 101 -23.18 -11.50 -38.07
N ASN A 102 -23.61 -11.09 -36.89
CA ASN A 102 -22.83 -10.32 -35.92
C ASN A 102 -22.34 -11.17 -34.73
N ILE A 103 -22.54 -12.49 -34.76
CA ILE A 103 -21.98 -13.43 -33.77
C ILE A 103 -20.61 -13.90 -34.25
N TYR A 104 -19.59 -13.72 -33.40
CA TYR A 104 -18.21 -14.14 -33.60
C TYR A 104 -17.82 -15.14 -32.52
N PHE A 105 -16.97 -16.10 -32.87
CA PHE A 105 -16.59 -17.19 -31.97
C PHE A 105 -15.15 -17.66 -32.24
N CYS A 106 -14.46 -18.11 -31.20
CA CYS A 106 -13.08 -18.59 -31.32
C CYS A 106 -12.88 -19.85 -30.48
N ASP A 107 -12.12 -20.80 -31.03
CA ASP A 107 -11.58 -21.93 -30.27
C ASP A 107 -10.17 -22.25 -30.78
N ILE A 108 -9.34 -22.79 -29.90
CA ILE A 108 -7.99 -23.22 -30.29
C ILE A 108 -8.03 -24.50 -31.13
N ASP A 109 -9.10 -25.30 -31.02
CA ASP A 109 -9.30 -26.52 -31.79
C ASP A 109 -10.27 -26.30 -32.97
N GLU A 110 -9.73 -26.47 -34.18
CA GLU A 110 -10.51 -26.33 -35.42
C GLU A 110 -11.59 -27.41 -35.58
N ASN A 111 -11.37 -28.62 -35.07
CA ASN A 111 -12.36 -29.70 -35.15
C ASN A 111 -13.58 -29.37 -34.29
N ILE A 112 -13.34 -28.79 -33.10
CA ILE A 112 -14.40 -28.30 -32.22
C ILE A 112 -15.18 -27.18 -32.92
N LEU A 113 -14.49 -26.22 -33.55
CA LEU A 113 -15.15 -25.15 -34.32
C LEU A 113 -16.04 -25.68 -35.44
N ILE A 114 -15.55 -26.64 -36.23
CA ILE A 114 -16.31 -27.24 -37.33
C ILE A 114 -17.54 -27.97 -36.79
N TYR A 115 -17.38 -28.76 -35.73
CA TYR A 115 -18.47 -29.51 -35.13
C TYR A 115 -19.53 -28.60 -34.50
N PHE A 116 -19.09 -27.61 -33.72
CA PHE A 116 -19.96 -26.54 -33.20
C PHE A 116 -20.75 -25.86 -34.34
N PHE A 117 -20.09 -25.50 -35.45
CA PHE A 117 -20.76 -24.80 -36.54
C PHE A 117 -21.83 -25.66 -37.23
N SER A 118 -21.62 -26.98 -37.33
CA SER A 118 -22.65 -27.90 -37.80
C SER A 118 -23.87 -27.90 -36.87
N CYS A 119 -23.66 -28.02 -35.56
CA CYS A 119 -24.74 -27.93 -34.57
C CYS A 119 -25.43 -26.56 -34.61
N TYR A 120 -24.67 -25.48 -34.87
CA TYR A 120 -25.17 -24.12 -35.01
C TYR A 120 -26.11 -23.96 -36.20
N GLN A 121 -25.76 -24.52 -37.35
CA GLN A 121 -26.61 -24.56 -38.54
C GLN A 121 -27.92 -25.30 -38.26
N ASP A 122 -27.84 -26.50 -37.68
CA ASP A 122 -29.01 -27.31 -37.36
C ASP A 122 -29.92 -26.62 -36.34
N PHE A 123 -29.36 -26.04 -35.28
CA PHE A 123 -30.11 -25.33 -34.25
C PHE A 123 -30.87 -24.15 -34.84
N VAL A 124 -30.20 -23.31 -35.65
CA VAL A 124 -30.83 -22.13 -36.26
C VAL A 124 -31.89 -22.52 -37.29
N LYS A 125 -31.65 -23.58 -38.08
CA LYS A 125 -32.63 -24.11 -39.02
C LYS A 125 -33.88 -24.61 -38.30
N ASN A 126 -33.71 -25.41 -37.26
CA ASN A 126 -34.84 -25.98 -36.52
C ASN A 126 -35.60 -24.92 -35.70
N LEU A 127 -34.91 -23.92 -35.14
CA LEU A 127 -35.52 -22.91 -34.28
C LEU A 127 -36.14 -21.73 -35.04
N PHE A 128 -35.46 -21.23 -36.08
CA PHE A 128 -35.84 -20.01 -36.80
C PHE A 128 -36.20 -20.25 -38.28
N ASN A 129 -36.06 -21.48 -38.77
CA ASN A 129 -36.25 -21.84 -40.19
C ASN A 129 -35.35 -20.98 -41.12
N LEU A 130 -34.08 -20.84 -40.74
CA LEU A 130 -33.05 -20.10 -41.47
C LEU A 130 -31.88 -21.03 -41.81
N ASP A 131 -31.40 -21.00 -43.05
CA ASP A 131 -30.16 -21.66 -43.44
C ASP A 131 -28.97 -20.67 -43.30
N ILE A 132 -27.86 -21.13 -42.72
CA ILE A 132 -26.63 -20.33 -42.54
C ILE A 132 -25.57 -20.77 -43.56
N ASP A 133 -25.05 -19.81 -44.33
CA ASP A 133 -23.97 -20.02 -45.29
C ASP A 133 -22.63 -20.30 -44.57
N ASN A 134 -21.87 -21.29 -45.05
CA ASN A 134 -20.50 -21.59 -44.62
C ASN A 134 -19.52 -20.41 -44.77
N LYS A 135 -19.84 -19.38 -45.57
CA LYS A 135 -19.08 -18.13 -45.60
C LYS A 135 -19.05 -17.43 -44.24
N LEU A 136 -20.10 -17.56 -43.43
CA LEU A 136 -20.14 -16.98 -42.09
C LEU A 136 -19.05 -17.57 -41.19
N PHE A 137 -18.84 -18.89 -41.26
CA PHE A 137 -17.76 -19.55 -40.53
C PHE A 137 -16.40 -18.93 -40.86
N LYS A 138 -16.12 -18.71 -42.14
CA LYS A 138 -14.85 -18.10 -42.58
C LYS A 138 -14.67 -16.66 -42.12
N SER A 139 -15.75 -15.87 -42.01
CA SER A 139 -15.67 -14.45 -41.65
C SER A 139 -15.72 -14.17 -40.15
N ASN A 140 -16.30 -15.09 -39.37
CA ASN A 140 -16.65 -14.86 -37.96
C ASN A 140 -16.04 -15.88 -36.98
N SER A 141 -15.24 -16.84 -37.48
CA SER A 141 -14.48 -17.78 -36.64
C SER A 141 -12.97 -17.50 -36.68
N ALA A 142 -12.26 -17.87 -35.61
CA ALA A 142 -10.79 -17.82 -35.55
C ALA A 142 -10.20 -18.93 -34.66
N LYS A 143 -8.97 -19.39 -34.98
CA LYS A 143 -8.26 -20.51 -34.30
C LYS A 143 -7.60 -20.13 -32.96
N GLY A 144 -8.35 -19.45 -32.10
CA GLY A 144 -7.94 -19.06 -30.75
C GLY A 144 -7.46 -17.61 -30.63
N LEU A 145 -7.47 -17.12 -29.40
CA LEU A 145 -7.03 -15.78 -29.01
C LEU A 145 -5.91 -15.91 -27.96
N ILE A 146 -5.01 -14.92 -27.91
CA ILE A 146 -3.81 -14.88 -27.04
C ILE A 146 -2.65 -15.74 -27.52
N PHE A 147 -2.80 -17.04 -27.77
CA PHE A 147 -1.74 -17.93 -28.30
C PHE A 147 -2.34 -19.17 -29.00
N ASN A 148 -1.53 -19.95 -29.71
CA ASN A 148 -1.96 -21.23 -30.31
C ASN A 148 -1.09 -22.42 -29.85
N ASN A 149 -1.53 -23.66 -30.08
CA ASN A 149 -0.83 -24.86 -29.61
C ASN A 149 0.53 -25.12 -30.30
N TYR A 150 0.83 -24.40 -31.38
CA TYR A 150 2.01 -24.62 -32.23
C TYR A 150 3.01 -23.46 -32.19
N SER A 151 2.66 -22.37 -31.51
CA SER A 151 3.41 -21.13 -31.46
C SER A 151 3.02 -20.36 -30.21
N ASP A 152 4.05 -19.86 -29.54
CA ASP A 152 3.91 -18.94 -28.41
C ASP A 152 3.77 -17.47 -28.87
N GLU A 153 3.51 -17.23 -30.17
CA GLU A 153 3.18 -15.92 -30.70
C GLU A 153 1.84 -15.42 -30.18
N TYR A 154 1.83 -14.14 -29.81
CA TYR A 154 0.62 -13.45 -29.42
C TYR A 154 -0.34 -13.25 -30.61
N ILE A 155 -1.63 -13.54 -30.39
CA ILE A 155 -2.70 -13.39 -31.39
C ILE A 155 -3.65 -12.28 -30.95
N SER A 156 -3.65 -11.16 -31.68
CA SER A 156 -4.61 -10.05 -31.53
C SER A 156 -5.93 -10.35 -32.26
N LEU A 157 -6.99 -9.60 -31.93
CA LEU A 157 -8.28 -9.70 -32.65
C LEU A 157 -8.15 -9.40 -34.14
N GLU A 158 -7.33 -8.41 -34.49
CA GLU A 158 -7.09 -8.04 -35.87
C GLU A 158 -6.43 -9.18 -36.64
N LYS A 159 -5.42 -9.85 -36.06
CA LYS A 159 -4.79 -11.03 -36.66
C LYS A 159 -5.78 -12.21 -36.74
N ALA A 160 -6.64 -12.38 -35.74
CA ALA A 160 -7.60 -13.47 -35.68
C ALA A 160 -8.73 -13.34 -36.73
N PHE A 161 -9.29 -12.15 -36.91
CA PHE A 161 -10.44 -11.91 -37.80
C PHE A 161 -10.08 -11.20 -39.12
N GLY A 162 -8.80 -10.85 -39.32
CA GLY A 162 -8.32 -10.10 -40.49
C GLY A 162 -8.84 -8.67 -40.59
N LYS A 163 -9.40 -8.12 -39.50
CA LYS A 163 -9.99 -6.78 -39.43
C LYS A 163 -10.05 -6.28 -38.00
N GLU A 164 -9.99 -4.96 -37.82
CA GLU A 164 -10.24 -4.37 -36.51
C GLU A 164 -11.72 -4.54 -36.13
N VAL A 165 -11.97 -5.16 -34.97
CA VAL A 165 -13.32 -5.42 -34.47
C VAL A 165 -13.34 -5.28 -32.96
N LYS A 166 -14.41 -4.69 -32.43
CA LYS A 166 -14.77 -4.66 -31.01
C LYS A 166 -16.21 -5.13 -30.83
N PHE A 167 -16.52 -5.58 -29.62
CA PHE A 167 -17.77 -6.28 -29.33
C PHE A 167 -18.62 -5.54 -28.30
N ASP A 168 -19.92 -5.49 -28.57
CA ASP A 168 -20.95 -4.92 -27.69
C ASP A 168 -21.36 -5.92 -26.59
N ILE A 169 -21.33 -7.22 -26.91
CA ILE A 169 -21.71 -8.31 -26.00
C ILE A 169 -20.56 -9.31 -25.98
N LEU A 170 -20.10 -9.68 -24.79
CA LEU A 170 -19.08 -10.72 -24.63
C LEU A 170 -19.45 -11.67 -23.50
N ILE A 171 -19.51 -12.96 -23.78
CA ILE A 171 -19.84 -14.00 -22.80
C ILE A 171 -18.82 -15.11 -22.96
N THR A 172 -18.23 -15.59 -21.86
CA THR A 172 -17.24 -16.66 -21.98
C THR A 172 -17.02 -17.44 -20.69
N ASN A 173 -16.62 -18.70 -20.86
CA ASN A 173 -15.99 -19.55 -19.87
C ASN A 173 -14.54 -19.81 -20.34
N PRO A 174 -13.57 -18.96 -19.96
CA PRO A 174 -12.20 -19.09 -20.42
C PRO A 174 -11.46 -20.24 -19.72
N PRO A 175 -10.41 -20.83 -20.31
CA PRO A 175 -9.72 -21.99 -19.74
C PRO A 175 -9.00 -21.70 -18.41
N TYR A 176 -9.20 -22.55 -17.40
CA TYR A 176 -8.67 -22.41 -16.03
C TYR A 176 -7.31 -23.09 -15.82
N LYS A 177 -6.33 -22.79 -16.67
CA LYS A 177 -5.03 -23.50 -16.65
C LYS A 177 -3.93 -22.69 -15.99
N GLY A 178 -3.34 -23.22 -14.92
CA GLY A 178 -2.07 -22.74 -14.38
C GLY A 178 -0.92 -23.12 -15.32
N LEU A 179 -0.05 -22.18 -15.67
CA LEU A 179 1.08 -22.43 -16.59
C LEU A 179 2.29 -23.11 -15.91
N LYS A 180 2.05 -23.79 -14.78
CA LYS A 180 3.06 -24.54 -14.04
C LYS A 180 2.69 -26.02 -14.02
N ILE A 181 3.63 -26.85 -14.42
CA ILE A 181 3.42 -28.28 -14.59
C ILE A 181 3.82 -29.05 -13.33
N ASP A 182 3.03 -30.05 -12.95
CA ASP A 182 3.38 -31.00 -11.90
C ASP A 182 3.99 -32.28 -12.50
N ALA A 183 5.19 -32.63 -12.05
CA ALA A 183 5.90 -33.83 -12.49
C ALA A 183 5.12 -35.12 -12.23
N LYS A 184 4.21 -35.11 -11.25
CA LYS A 184 3.37 -36.29 -10.92
C LYS A 184 2.39 -36.69 -12.01
N ASN A 185 2.09 -35.78 -12.94
CA ASN A 185 1.10 -36.01 -14.01
C ASN A 185 1.72 -36.65 -15.26
N TYR A 186 3.00 -37.00 -15.24
CA TYR A 186 3.73 -37.49 -16.40
C TYR A 186 4.36 -38.85 -16.11
N SER A 187 4.06 -39.82 -16.97
CA SER A 187 4.70 -41.14 -16.96
C SER A 187 6.04 -41.13 -17.72
N ASN A 188 6.21 -40.19 -18.66
CA ASN A 188 7.40 -40.06 -19.51
C ASN A 188 8.23 -38.81 -19.12
N PRO A 189 9.48 -38.97 -18.65
CA PRO A 189 10.35 -37.84 -18.27
C PRO A 189 10.70 -36.88 -19.42
N LEU A 190 10.78 -37.37 -20.67
CA LEU A 190 11.11 -36.53 -21.83
C LEU A 190 9.93 -35.63 -22.22
N GLU A 191 8.71 -36.15 -22.15
CA GLU A 191 7.49 -35.37 -22.36
C GLU A 191 7.35 -34.29 -21.28
N TYR A 192 7.63 -34.63 -20.02
CA TYR A 192 7.62 -33.68 -18.92
C TYR A 192 8.61 -32.51 -19.14
N GLU A 193 9.86 -32.79 -19.51
CA GLU A 193 10.85 -31.72 -19.73
C GLU A 193 10.51 -30.86 -20.95
N SER A 194 9.95 -31.45 -22.01
CA SER A 194 9.47 -30.72 -23.19
C SER A 194 8.33 -29.76 -22.83
N ASP A 195 7.27 -30.26 -22.20
CA ASP A 195 6.12 -29.45 -21.80
C ASP A 195 6.56 -28.37 -20.80
N LYS A 196 7.38 -28.72 -19.80
CA LYS A 196 7.87 -27.77 -18.79
C LYS A 196 8.62 -26.60 -19.41
N LYS A 197 9.42 -26.86 -20.44
CA LYS A 197 10.10 -25.80 -21.21
C LYS A 197 9.07 -24.93 -21.94
N PHE A 198 8.15 -25.54 -22.69
CA PHE A 198 7.11 -24.81 -23.43
C PHE A 198 6.26 -23.91 -22.53
N TYR A 199 5.70 -24.42 -21.43
CA TYR A 199 4.87 -23.64 -20.51
C TYR A 199 5.67 -22.57 -19.75
N SER A 200 6.95 -22.81 -19.48
CA SER A 200 7.84 -21.80 -18.91
C SER A 200 8.08 -20.64 -19.89
N ASP A 201 8.36 -20.94 -21.15
CA ASP A 201 8.58 -19.93 -22.19
C ASP A 201 7.31 -19.14 -22.48
N LEU A 202 6.17 -19.83 -22.59
CA LEU A 202 4.84 -19.22 -22.71
C LEU A 202 4.51 -18.32 -21.51
N SER A 203 4.76 -18.80 -20.29
CA SER A 203 4.58 -18.01 -19.05
C SER A 203 5.39 -16.73 -19.08
N ASN A 204 6.67 -16.80 -19.48
CA ASN A 204 7.55 -15.63 -19.57
C ASN A 204 7.10 -14.63 -20.64
N LYS A 205 6.63 -15.10 -21.80
CA LYS A 205 6.11 -14.24 -22.89
C LYS A 205 4.79 -13.58 -22.51
N LEU A 206 3.83 -14.35 -22.00
CA LEU A 206 2.54 -13.81 -21.56
C LEU A 206 2.72 -12.80 -20.42
N THR A 207 3.58 -13.07 -19.44
CA THR A 207 3.80 -12.10 -18.34
C THR A 207 4.39 -10.76 -18.82
N LYS A 208 5.14 -10.74 -19.93
CA LYS A 208 5.71 -9.51 -20.52
C LYS A 208 4.68 -8.69 -21.31
N ASN A 209 3.67 -9.33 -21.89
CA ASN A 209 2.70 -8.70 -22.79
C ASN A 209 1.42 -8.23 -22.08
N PHE A 210 1.35 -8.38 -20.75
CA PHE A 210 0.17 -8.12 -19.94
C PHE A 210 0.55 -7.25 -18.74
N GLU A 211 -0.27 -6.24 -18.48
CA GLU A 211 0.00 -5.21 -17.49
C GLU A 211 -0.66 -5.54 -16.15
N LEU A 212 -1.85 -6.16 -16.18
CA LEU A 212 -2.67 -6.39 -14.99
C LEU A 212 -2.52 -7.82 -14.45
N SER A 213 -2.19 -8.80 -15.30
CA SER A 213 -2.15 -10.23 -14.98
C SER A 213 -0.74 -10.79 -14.83
N ASN A 214 0.24 -9.93 -14.54
CA ASN A 214 1.67 -10.29 -14.47
C ASN A 214 2.18 -10.69 -13.07
N GLN A 215 1.29 -10.81 -12.08
CA GLN A 215 1.65 -11.15 -10.71
C GLN A 215 1.41 -12.62 -10.36
N GLY A 216 2.37 -13.24 -9.67
CA GLY A 216 2.25 -14.59 -9.15
C GLY A 216 2.42 -15.68 -10.22
N VAL A 217 1.86 -16.86 -9.97
CA VAL A 217 1.86 -17.95 -10.96
C VAL A 217 0.79 -17.64 -12.01
N PRO A 218 1.15 -17.55 -13.31
CA PRO A 218 0.19 -17.24 -14.36
C PRO A 218 -0.94 -18.28 -14.47
N ASN A 219 -2.16 -17.77 -14.69
CA ASN A 219 -3.33 -18.59 -14.98
C ASN A 219 -4.06 -17.98 -16.18
N LEU A 220 -4.36 -18.82 -17.16
CA LEU A 220 -4.80 -18.40 -18.48
C LEU A 220 -6.08 -17.56 -18.47
N TYR A 221 -7.05 -17.87 -17.60
CA TYR A 221 -8.29 -17.09 -17.52
C TYR A 221 -8.05 -15.60 -17.26
N LYS A 222 -7.01 -15.24 -16.50
CA LYS A 222 -6.73 -13.83 -16.17
C LYS A 222 -6.32 -13.03 -17.39
N PHE A 223 -5.52 -13.65 -18.26
CA PHE A 223 -5.11 -13.05 -19.52
C PHE A 223 -6.31 -12.82 -20.45
N PHE A 224 -7.24 -13.80 -20.53
CA PHE A 224 -8.50 -13.59 -21.25
C PHE A 224 -9.31 -12.43 -20.68
N VAL A 225 -9.50 -12.38 -19.36
CA VAL A 225 -10.25 -11.30 -18.71
C VAL A 225 -9.60 -9.93 -18.97
N GLU A 226 -8.27 -9.82 -18.89
CA GLU A 226 -7.56 -8.58 -19.19
C GLU A 226 -7.79 -8.13 -20.64
N LYS A 227 -7.65 -9.02 -21.62
CA LYS A 227 -7.84 -8.67 -23.04
C LYS A 227 -9.30 -8.35 -23.36
N ILE A 228 -10.23 -9.07 -22.74
CA ILE A 228 -11.66 -8.77 -22.84
C ILE A 228 -11.93 -7.33 -22.40
N ILE A 229 -11.38 -6.94 -21.26
CA ILE A 229 -11.63 -5.64 -20.65
C ILE A 229 -10.87 -4.52 -21.35
N LEU A 230 -9.64 -4.73 -21.80
CA LEU A 230 -8.82 -3.69 -22.41
C LEU A 230 -9.05 -3.54 -23.91
N GLU A 231 -9.17 -4.66 -24.64
CA GLU A 231 -9.06 -4.68 -26.10
C GLU A 231 -10.35 -5.12 -26.80
N TYR A 232 -10.99 -6.19 -26.34
CA TYR A 232 -12.06 -6.83 -27.12
C TYR A 232 -13.37 -6.04 -27.09
N THR A 233 -13.58 -5.27 -26.03
CA THR A 233 -14.83 -4.54 -25.79
C THR A 233 -14.62 -3.03 -25.90
N HIS A 234 -15.69 -2.28 -26.14
CA HIS A 234 -15.67 -0.81 -26.13
C HIS A 234 -16.49 -0.27 -24.95
N GLU A 235 -16.56 1.06 -24.82
CA GLU A 235 -17.41 1.69 -23.82
C GLU A 235 -18.89 1.26 -23.99
N LYS A 236 -19.56 1.05 -22.87
CA LYS A 236 -20.93 0.53 -22.71
C LYS A 236 -21.17 -0.94 -23.08
N SER A 237 -20.14 -1.71 -23.45
CA SER A 237 -20.29 -3.15 -23.73
C SER A 237 -20.78 -3.93 -22.49
N TYR A 238 -21.57 -4.98 -22.74
CA TYR A 238 -22.04 -5.94 -21.75
C TYR A 238 -21.16 -7.18 -21.73
N ILE A 239 -20.70 -7.59 -20.55
CA ILE A 239 -19.70 -8.65 -20.40
C ILE A 239 -20.15 -9.64 -19.32
N SER A 240 -20.04 -10.93 -19.60
CA SER A 240 -20.28 -12.01 -18.64
C SER A 240 -19.09 -12.96 -18.61
N LEU A 241 -18.50 -13.13 -17.42
CA LEU A 241 -17.27 -13.89 -17.21
C LEU A 241 -17.53 -15.04 -16.22
N LEU A 242 -17.58 -16.27 -16.71
CA LEU A 242 -17.63 -17.47 -15.86
C LEU A 242 -16.21 -17.89 -15.52
N ILE A 243 -15.74 -17.56 -14.32
CA ILE A 243 -14.33 -17.70 -13.92
C ILE A 243 -14.20 -18.29 -12.50
N PRO A 244 -13.00 -18.71 -12.07
CA PRO A 244 -12.76 -19.24 -10.74
C PRO A 244 -13.18 -18.29 -9.60
N ASN A 245 -13.80 -18.83 -8.54
CA ASN A 245 -14.11 -18.07 -7.32
C ASN A 245 -12.88 -17.42 -6.66
N THR A 246 -11.69 -18.00 -6.88
CA THR A 246 -10.44 -17.44 -6.37
C THR A 246 -10.21 -16.03 -6.88
N PHE A 247 -10.68 -15.68 -8.08
CA PHE A 247 -10.58 -14.34 -8.65
C PHE A 247 -11.12 -13.25 -7.71
N LEU A 248 -12.13 -13.54 -6.88
CA LEU A 248 -12.78 -12.55 -6.04
C LEU A 248 -11.90 -12.00 -4.92
N ALA A 249 -10.89 -12.72 -4.45
CA ALA A 249 -10.04 -12.29 -3.33
C ALA A 249 -8.54 -12.64 -3.48
N ASP A 250 -8.13 -13.40 -4.50
CA ASP A 250 -6.72 -13.77 -4.68
C ASP A 250 -5.85 -12.53 -4.94
N LYS A 251 -4.78 -12.35 -4.16
CA LYS A 251 -3.83 -11.23 -4.32
C LYS A 251 -3.22 -11.15 -5.72
N THR A 252 -3.00 -12.28 -6.39
CA THR A 252 -2.44 -12.34 -7.75
C THR A 252 -3.40 -11.85 -8.83
N ALA A 253 -4.65 -11.55 -8.48
CA ALA A 253 -5.64 -10.92 -9.36
C ALA A 253 -5.97 -9.47 -8.91
N PHE A 254 -5.24 -8.92 -7.94
CA PHE A 254 -5.50 -7.60 -7.37
C PHE A 254 -5.52 -6.49 -8.44
N ASN A 255 -4.48 -6.38 -9.27
CA ASN A 255 -4.38 -5.33 -10.28
C ASN A 255 -5.55 -5.41 -11.29
N LEU A 256 -5.87 -6.62 -11.76
CA LEU A 256 -6.97 -6.85 -12.69
C LEU A 256 -8.33 -6.57 -12.04
N ARG A 257 -8.58 -7.04 -10.81
CA ARG A 257 -9.79 -6.70 -10.05
C ARG A 257 -9.94 -5.21 -9.83
N LYS A 258 -8.87 -4.53 -9.40
CA LYS A 258 -8.84 -3.08 -9.17
C LYS A 258 -9.24 -2.35 -10.44
N TYR A 259 -8.65 -2.72 -11.58
CA TYR A 259 -8.99 -2.12 -12.87
C TYR A 259 -10.48 -2.31 -13.22
N ILE A 260 -11.02 -3.52 -13.04
CA ILE A 260 -12.44 -3.80 -13.28
C ILE A 260 -13.33 -2.93 -12.37
N ILE A 261 -13.02 -2.84 -11.09
CA ILE A 261 -13.78 -2.01 -10.12
C ILE A 261 -13.74 -0.52 -10.47
N GLU A 262 -12.61 -0.03 -11.01
CA GLU A 262 -12.42 1.40 -11.30
C GLU A 262 -12.93 1.82 -12.67
N ASN A 263 -13.03 0.90 -13.63
CA ASN A 263 -13.33 1.21 -15.05
C ASN A 263 -14.58 0.49 -15.58
N THR A 264 -15.26 -0.31 -14.77
CA THR A 264 -16.51 -0.97 -15.15
C THR A 264 -17.54 -0.86 -14.03
N LYS A 265 -18.81 -1.03 -14.39
CA LYS A 265 -19.88 -1.28 -13.43
C LYS A 265 -20.06 -2.80 -13.28
N ILE A 266 -19.81 -3.33 -12.09
CA ILE A 266 -20.15 -4.71 -11.75
C ILE A 266 -21.61 -4.75 -11.32
N ASN A 267 -22.48 -5.31 -12.14
CA ASN A 267 -23.91 -5.35 -11.86
C ASN A 267 -24.23 -6.48 -10.87
N ARG A 268 -23.63 -7.64 -11.09
CA ARG A 268 -23.99 -8.88 -10.40
C ARG A 268 -22.83 -9.86 -10.35
N ILE A 269 -22.82 -10.69 -9.31
CA ILE A 269 -21.89 -11.81 -9.11
C ILE A 269 -22.72 -13.02 -8.65
N ASP A 270 -22.71 -14.08 -9.45
CA ASP A 270 -23.34 -15.36 -9.10
C ASP A 270 -22.28 -16.35 -8.60
N TYR A 271 -22.57 -17.08 -7.53
CA TYR A 271 -21.69 -18.11 -6.98
C TYR A 271 -22.21 -19.50 -7.29
N PHE A 272 -21.31 -20.36 -7.80
CA PHE A 272 -21.57 -21.76 -8.09
C PHE A 272 -20.66 -22.66 -7.23
N GLU A 273 -21.27 -23.48 -6.39
CA GLU A 273 -20.55 -24.40 -5.52
C GLU A 273 -19.96 -25.59 -6.29
N GLU A 274 -18.84 -26.12 -5.81
CA GLU A 274 -18.12 -27.28 -6.36
C GLU A 274 -18.99 -28.55 -6.51
N LYS A 275 -20.01 -28.74 -5.65
CA LYS A 275 -20.89 -29.93 -5.65
C LYS A 275 -22.18 -29.75 -6.45
N SER A 276 -22.32 -28.65 -7.19
CA SER A 276 -23.53 -28.35 -7.96
C SER A 276 -23.78 -29.32 -9.13
N GLY A 277 -22.78 -30.13 -9.52
CA GLY A 277 -22.90 -31.07 -10.65
C GLY A 277 -22.91 -30.40 -12.02
N LEU A 278 -22.66 -29.08 -12.08
CA LEU A 278 -22.73 -28.25 -13.28
C LEU A 278 -21.63 -28.54 -14.31
N PHE A 279 -20.54 -29.18 -13.88
CA PHE A 279 -19.45 -29.65 -14.72
C PHE A 279 -19.07 -31.07 -14.25
N LYS A 280 -19.34 -32.09 -15.07
CA LYS A 280 -18.87 -33.46 -14.75
C LYS A 280 -17.33 -33.45 -14.75
N GLY A 281 -16.73 -33.90 -13.64
CA GLY A 281 -15.28 -34.04 -13.52
C GLY A 281 -14.52 -32.79 -13.03
N VAL A 282 -15.17 -31.63 -12.84
CA VAL A 282 -14.50 -30.40 -12.36
C VAL A 282 -14.81 -30.14 -10.89
N THR A 283 -13.77 -30.14 -10.06
CA THR A 283 -13.84 -29.95 -8.59
C THR A 283 -13.61 -28.49 -8.15
N GLN A 284 -13.90 -27.53 -9.02
CA GLN A 284 -13.59 -26.12 -8.78
C GLN A 284 -14.85 -25.29 -8.60
N ALA A 285 -14.88 -24.45 -7.57
CA ALA A 285 -15.96 -23.49 -7.36
C ALA A 285 -15.80 -22.28 -8.30
N LEU A 286 -16.89 -21.85 -8.93
CA LEU A 286 -16.91 -20.83 -9.97
C LEU A 286 -17.82 -19.66 -9.62
N THR A 287 -17.58 -18.53 -10.27
CA THR A 287 -18.45 -17.36 -10.22
C THR A 287 -18.69 -16.84 -11.62
N ASN A 288 -19.90 -16.35 -11.89
CA ASN A 288 -20.16 -15.54 -13.06
C ASN A 288 -20.24 -14.06 -12.67
N ILE A 289 -19.42 -13.23 -13.30
CA ILE A 289 -19.38 -11.78 -13.06
C ILE A 289 -20.02 -11.07 -14.26
N TYR A 290 -21.05 -10.27 -13.99
CA TYR A 290 -21.76 -9.47 -14.98
C TYR A 290 -21.29 -8.02 -14.90
N LEU A 291 -20.68 -7.55 -15.98
CA LEU A 291 -20.07 -6.22 -16.07
C LEU A 291 -20.72 -5.40 -17.19
N ARG A 292 -20.72 -4.10 -17.01
CA ARG A 292 -20.93 -3.14 -18.10
C ARG A 292 -19.74 -2.19 -18.15
N LYS A 293 -19.08 -2.10 -19.30
CA LYS A 293 -17.78 -1.41 -19.46
C LYS A 293 -17.98 0.10 -19.56
N PHE A 294 -18.00 0.78 -18.42
CA PHE A 294 -17.92 2.22 -18.32
C PHE A 294 -17.58 2.59 -16.89
N LYS A 295 -16.86 3.69 -16.72
CA LYS A 295 -16.46 4.16 -15.40
C LYS A 295 -17.67 4.65 -14.60
N VAL A 296 -17.84 4.08 -13.42
CA VAL A 296 -18.86 4.50 -12.44
C VAL A 296 -18.20 4.57 -11.08
N ASN A 297 -18.29 5.73 -10.41
CA ASN A 297 -17.65 5.91 -9.12
C ASN A 297 -18.37 5.10 -8.02
N ASN A 298 -19.71 5.15 -8.00
CA ASN A 298 -20.55 4.55 -6.97
C ASN A 298 -21.64 3.68 -7.62
N TYR A 299 -21.70 2.40 -7.22
CA TYR A 299 -22.74 1.46 -7.63
C TYR A 299 -22.86 0.34 -6.58
N SER A 300 -23.91 -0.47 -6.69
CA SER A 300 -24.06 -1.66 -5.85
C SER A 300 -23.97 -2.93 -6.68
N ILE A 301 -23.39 -3.96 -6.08
CA ILE A 301 -23.25 -5.30 -6.66
C ILE A 301 -24.32 -6.19 -6.04
N VAL A 302 -25.06 -6.91 -6.88
CA VAL A 302 -25.94 -7.99 -6.44
C VAL A 302 -25.14 -9.28 -6.37
N PHE A 303 -25.02 -9.86 -5.19
CA PHE A 303 -24.46 -11.19 -4.99
C PHE A 303 -25.59 -12.21 -4.92
N SER A 304 -25.49 -13.32 -5.66
CA SER A 304 -26.49 -14.40 -5.66
C SER A 304 -25.85 -15.75 -5.38
N GLU A 305 -26.40 -16.50 -4.42
CA GLU A 305 -25.97 -17.86 -4.08
C GLU A 305 -27.18 -18.66 -3.57
N ASN A 306 -27.44 -19.85 -4.13
CA ASN A 306 -28.57 -20.71 -3.73
C ASN A 306 -29.91 -19.93 -3.63
N SER A 307 -30.20 -19.12 -4.65
CA SER A 307 -31.39 -18.23 -4.75
C SER A 307 -31.47 -17.08 -3.72
N LYS A 308 -30.52 -16.94 -2.80
CA LYS A 308 -30.44 -15.79 -1.89
C LYS A 308 -29.67 -14.66 -2.55
N LYS A 309 -30.21 -13.45 -2.47
CA LYS A 309 -29.60 -12.23 -3.01
C LYS A 309 -29.20 -11.28 -1.90
N THR A 310 -27.98 -10.76 -1.97
CA THR A 310 -27.46 -9.72 -1.09
C THR A 310 -26.91 -8.59 -1.94
N THR A 311 -27.29 -7.35 -1.64
CA THR A 311 -26.78 -6.18 -2.37
C THR A 311 -25.77 -5.46 -1.49
N VAL A 312 -24.60 -5.13 -2.06
CA VAL A 312 -23.51 -4.45 -1.35
C VAL A 312 -23.01 -3.28 -2.18
N SER A 313 -22.84 -2.11 -1.57
CA SER A 313 -22.22 -0.96 -2.23
C SER A 313 -20.74 -1.20 -2.49
N ILE A 314 -20.24 -0.77 -3.65
CA ILE A 314 -18.82 -0.84 -3.97
C ILE A 314 -17.97 -0.04 -2.97
N ASP A 315 -18.50 1.03 -2.39
CA ASP A 315 -17.80 1.84 -1.40
C ASP A 315 -17.55 1.07 -0.10
N ILE A 316 -18.52 0.22 0.28
CA ILE A 316 -18.37 -0.68 1.43
C ILE A 316 -17.23 -1.66 1.17
N ILE A 317 -17.18 -2.28 -0.02
CA ILE A 317 -16.11 -3.20 -0.42
C ILE A 317 -14.74 -2.48 -0.39
N LYS A 318 -14.64 -1.31 -1.02
CA LYS A 318 -13.42 -0.47 -1.01
C LYS A 318 -13.00 -0.07 0.40
N SER A 319 -13.95 0.08 1.32
CA SER A 319 -13.66 0.52 2.68
C SER A 319 -13.03 -0.56 3.56
N PHE A 320 -13.32 -1.84 3.35
CA PHE A 320 -12.93 -2.90 4.29
C PHE A 320 -11.68 -3.68 3.91
N ASP A 321 -11.36 -3.77 2.62
CA ASP A 321 -10.22 -4.57 2.16
C ASP A 321 -9.32 -3.81 1.18
N LYS A 322 -8.05 -3.63 1.57
CA LYS A 322 -7.02 -3.06 0.69
C LYS A 322 -6.79 -3.90 -0.57
N ASN A 323 -7.07 -5.20 -0.52
CA ASN A 323 -6.97 -6.13 -1.65
C ASN A 323 -8.25 -6.13 -2.52
N LEU A 324 -9.22 -5.28 -2.20
CA LEU A 324 -10.48 -5.09 -2.94
C LEU A 324 -11.19 -6.43 -3.22
N SER A 325 -11.31 -7.27 -2.19
CA SER A 325 -12.02 -8.54 -2.33
C SER A 325 -13.51 -8.33 -2.54
N LEU A 326 -14.07 -8.98 -3.57
CA LEU A 326 -15.48 -8.91 -3.93
C LEU A 326 -16.27 -9.92 -3.08
N SER A 327 -16.51 -9.55 -1.82
CA SER A 327 -17.23 -10.37 -0.84
C SER A 327 -18.63 -9.84 -0.57
N LYS A 328 -19.55 -10.76 -0.26
CA LYS A 328 -20.88 -10.43 0.27
C LYS A 328 -20.77 -9.99 1.74
N TYR A 329 -21.52 -8.95 2.10
CA TYR A 329 -21.66 -8.46 3.47
C TYR A 329 -23.14 -8.27 3.81
N ASP A 330 -23.59 -8.82 4.94
CA ASP A 330 -24.85 -8.43 5.56
C ASP A 330 -24.64 -7.26 6.56
N SER A 331 -25.73 -6.79 7.17
CA SER A 331 -25.66 -5.68 8.13
C SER A 331 -24.79 -6.00 9.35
N LYS A 332 -24.77 -7.26 9.80
CA LYS A 332 -23.96 -7.69 10.94
C LYS A 332 -22.48 -7.73 10.55
N ASP A 333 -22.16 -8.20 9.36
CA ASP A 333 -20.82 -8.19 8.80
C ASP A 333 -20.28 -6.75 8.72
N ILE A 334 -21.07 -5.82 8.17
CA ILE A 334 -20.69 -4.40 8.02
C ILE A 334 -20.41 -3.79 9.39
N ASN A 335 -21.30 -3.99 10.37
CA ASN A 335 -21.11 -3.45 11.72
C ASN A 335 -19.85 -4.02 12.37
N THR A 336 -19.65 -5.33 12.28
CA THR A 336 -18.48 -6.02 12.86
C THR A 336 -17.18 -5.55 12.20
N LEU A 337 -17.12 -5.48 10.87
CA LEU A 337 -15.94 -5.01 10.15
C LEU A 337 -15.67 -3.53 10.40
N SER A 338 -16.71 -2.71 10.54
CA SER A 338 -16.59 -1.29 10.87
C SER A 338 -15.95 -1.10 12.25
N GLU A 339 -16.34 -1.89 13.25
CA GLU A 339 -15.69 -1.86 14.56
C GLU A 339 -14.25 -2.37 14.48
N LEU A 340 -14.00 -3.52 13.86
CA LEU A 340 -12.65 -4.08 13.75
C LEU A 340 -11.68 -3.16 13.00
N LYS A 341 -12.14 -2.40 12.00
CA LYS A 341 -11.32 -1.44 11.25
C LYS A 341 -10.81 -0.28 12.10
N LYS A 342 -11.44 0.00 13.25
CA LYS A 342 -10.96 1.02 14.21
C LYS A 342 -9.68 0.58 14.95
N PHE A 343 -9.32 -0.70 14.85
CA PHE A 343 -8.17 -1.28 15.53
C PHE A 343 -6.95 -1.39 14.61
N PRO A 344 -5.73 -1.28 15.16
CA PRO A 344 -4.51 -1.54 14.40
C PRO A 344 -4.46 -2.99 13.91
N THR A 345 -3.74 -3.21 12.83
CA THR A 345 -3.48 -4.55 12.29
C THR A 345 -2.09 -5.03 12.65
N VAL A 346 -1.82 -6.33 12.49
CA VAL A 346 -0.48 -6.91 12.66
C VAL A 346 0.60 -6.16 11.86
N GLU A 347 0.28 -5.74 10.63
CA GLU A 347 1.18 -4.98 9.76
C GLU A 347 1.62 -3.64 10.36
N SER A 348 0.76 -3.00 11.15
CA SER A 348 1.04 -1.71 11.78
C SER A 348 1.99 -1.81 12.98
N LEU A 349 2.33 -3.03 13.43
CA LEU A 349 3.18 -3.26 14.60
C LEU A 349 4.62 -3.57 14.18
N PRO A 350 5.58 -2.62 14.28
CA PRO A 350 6.93 -2.80 13.74
C PRO A 350 7.75 -3.90 14.45
N PHE A 351 7.39 -4.23 15.70
CA PHE A 351 8.01 -5.26 16.53
C PHE A 351 7.43 -6.67 16.29
N VAL A 352 6.42 -6.82 15.42
CA VAL A 352 5.83 -8.12 15.07
C VAL A 352 6.34 -8.53 13.69
N LYS A 353 7.06 -9.65 13.61
CA LYS A 353 7.59 -10.19 12.37
C LYS A 353 6.70 -11.32 11.87
N ASN A 354 6.00 -11.06 10.77
CA ASN A 354 5.19 -12.04 10.05
C ASN A 354 5.95 -12.57 8.83
N GLN A 355 6.28 -13.85 8.83
CA GLN A 355 7.22 -14.46 7.87
C GLN A 355 6.76 -15.85 7.45
N ARG A 356 7.22 -16.29 6.27
CA ARG A 356 7.16 -17.71 5.86
C ARG A 356 8.22 -18.52 6.61
N GLY A 357 7.99 -19.81 6.83
CA GLY A 357 8.90 -20.74 7.49
C GLY A 357 10.38 -20.59 7.10
N GLU A 358 11.28 -20.91 8.03
CA GLU A 358 12.71 -20.61 7.88
C GLU A 358 13.40 -21.45 6.81
N LEU A 359 12.92 -22.68 6.57
CA LEU A 359 13.53 -23.63 5.65
C LEU A 359 12.69 -23.81 4.38
N ASP A 360 13.26 -23.51 3.22
CA ASP A 360 12.71 -23.94 1.94
C ASP A 360 13.05 -25.40 1.66
N LEU A 361 12.05 -26.28 1.73
CA LEU A 361 12.22 -27.73 1.61
C LEU A 361 12.70 -28.18 0.22
N THR A 362 12.49 -27.36 -0.81
CA THR A 362 12.90 -27.68 -2.18
C THR A 362 14.36 -27.28 -2.40
N MET A 363 14.72 -26.06 -1.98
CA MET A 363 16.07 -25.51 -2.18
C MET A 363 17.12 -26.14 -1.25
N PHE A 364 16.73 -26.49 -0.02
CA PHE A 364 17.67 -26.93 1.02
C PHE A 364 17.46 -28.39 1.43
N LYS A 365 16.98 -29.23 0.50
CA LYS A 365 16.69 -30.65 0.76
C LYS A 365 17.91 -31.42 1.30
N SER A 366 19.13 -31.08 0.87
CA SER A 366 20.39 -31.72 1.30
C SER A 366 20.70 -31.56 2.81
N TYR A 367 20.11 -30.54 3.44
CA TYR A 367 20.31 -30.22 4.85
C TYR A 367 19.35 -30.99 5.78
N ILE A 368 18.41 -31.74 5.22
CA ILE A 368 17.44 -32.56 5.98
C ILE A 368 18.06 -33.93 6.26
N LYS A 369 18.14 -34.30 7.53
CA LYS A 369 18.75 -35.53 8.04
C LYS A 369 17.73 -36.40 8.77
N LYS A 370 17.97 -37.72 8.77
CA LYS A 370 17.25 -38.67 9.64
C LYS A 370 17.91 -38.81 11.00
N GLU A 371 19.23 -38.63 11.05
CA GLU A 371 20.02 -38.63 12.28
C GLU A 371 19.68 -37.42 13.15
N GLN A 372 19.67 -37.61 14.47
CA GLN A 372 19.29 -36.60 15.43
C GLN A 372 20.30 -35.44 15.47
N THR A 373 19.79 -34.22 15.34
CA THR A 373 20.53 -32.97 15.57
C THR A 373 19.82 -32.13 16.63
N ASN A 374 20.38 -30.96 16.97
CA ASN A 374 19.73 -29.99 17.86
C ASN A 374 18.46 -29.36 17.25
N PHE A 375 18.20 -29.55 15.95
CA PHE A 375 17.16 -28.84 15.23
C PHE A 375 16.14 -29.79 14.58
N LYS A 376 14.89 -29.78 15.07
CA LYS A 376 13.79 -30.59 14.52
C LYS A 376 12.97 -29.82 13.49
N LEU A 377 12.61 -30.49 12.40
CA LEU A 377 11.77 -29.95 11.33
C LEU A 377 10.28 -30.07 11.67
N ILE A 378 9.57 -28.94 11.56
CA ILE A 378 8.13 -28.80 11.72
C ILE A 378 7.51 -28.43 10.37
N LYS A 379 6.46 -29.15 9.97
CA LYS A 379 5.67 -28.90 8.75
C LYS A 379 4.24 -28.52 9.11
N GLY A 380 3.49 -28.02 8.13
CA GLY A 380 2.11 -27.54 8.35
C GLY A 380 1.17 -28.58 8.97
N ASN A 381 1.38 -29.87 8.69
CA ASN A 381 0.57 -30.97 9.26
C ASN A 381 0.85 -31.26 10.75
N ASN A 382 1.95 -30.73 11.30
CA ASN A 382 2.29 -30.79 12.72
C ASN A 382 1.60 -29.68 13.54
N ILE A 383 1.05 -28.64 12.91
CA ILE A 383 0.41 -27.52 13.60
C ILE A 383 -1.00 -27.92 14.08
N GLN A 384 -1.27 -27.74 15.37
CA GLN A 384 -2.61 -27.83 15.98
C GLN A 384 -2.98 -26.52 16.71
N LYS A 385 -4.23 -26.39 17.15
CA LYS A 385 -4.65 -25.21 17.91
C LYS A 385 -3.85 -25.17 19.23
N PHE A 386 -3.13 -24.08 19.48
CA PHE A 386 -2.23 -23.82 20.62
C PHE A 386 -0.96 -24.69 20.69
N PHE A 387 -1.01 -25.97 20.32
CA PHE A 387 0.08 -26.93 20.52
C PHE A 387 0.57 -27.53 19.20
N LEU A 388 1.80 -28.04 19.19
CA LEU A 388 2.30 -28.90 18.12
C LEU A 388 1.86 -30.35 18.37
N LYS A 389 1.63 -31.11 17.29
CA LYS A 389 1.52 -32.57 17.38
C LYS A 389 2.82 -33.18 17.89
N ASP A 390 2.72 -34.41 18.38
CA ASP A 390 3.89 -35.20 18.73
C ASP A 390 4.87 -35.33 17.55
N LEU A 391 6.16 -35.35 17.89
CA LEU A 391 7.29 -35.23 16.97
C LEU A 391 8.17 -36.49 16.97
N GLU A 392 7.60 -37.65 17.32
CA GLU A 392 8.32 -38.93 17.40
C GLU A 392 9.09 -39.26 16.11
N ASP A 393 8.48 -38.99 14.94
CA ASP A 393 9.09 -39.24 13.61
C ASP A 393 9.62 -37.97 12.91
N ALA A 394 9.92 -36.90 13.66
CA ALA A 394 10.38 -35.66 13.05
C ALA A 394 11.78 -35.81 12.40
N LEU A 395 11.91 -35.27 11.19
CA LEU A 395 13.21 -35.13 10.54
C LEU A 395 14.03 -34.02 11.21
N TYR A 396 15.34 -34.09 11.08
CA TYR A 396 16.27 -33.14 11.68
C TYR A 396 16.95 -32.29 10.62
N ILE A 397 17.50 -31.15 11.02
CA ILE A 397 18.20 -30.21 10.14
C ILE A 397 19.64 -30.06 10.62
N SER A 398 20.60 -30.10 9.69
CA SER A 398 22.03 -29.95 10.05
C SER A 398 22.37 -28.52 10.50
N ASP A 399 23.33 -28.39 11.41
CA ASP A 399 23.81 -27.10 11.94
C ASP A 399 24.37 -26.19 10.84
N GLU A 400 24.90 -26.76 9.74
CA GLU A 400 25.37 -26.02 8.56
C GLU A 400 24.27 -25.14 7.94
N PHE A 401 22.99 -25.55 8.02
CA PHE A 401 21.89 -24.72 7.54
C PHE A 401 21.71 -23.47 8.42
N ILE A 402 21.91 -23.59 9.73
CA ILE A 402 21.67 -22.52 10.70
C ILE A 402 22.65 -21.37 10.49
N THR A 403 23.92 -21.67 10.21
CA THR A 403 24.94 -20.67 9.92
C THR A 403 24.70 -19.97 8.59
N LYS A 404 24.02 -20.63 7.65
CA LYS A 404 23.72 -20.11 6.31
C LYS A 404 22.44 -19.28 6.24
N THR A 405 21.43 -19.59 7.04
CA THR A 405 20.12 -18.92 6.96
C THR A 405 20.10 -17.57 7.68
N LYS A 406 19.64 -16.52 6.99
CA LYS A 406 19.42 -15.19 7.60
C LYS A 406 18.27 -15.17 8.63
N LYS A 407 17.47 -16.24 8.68
CA LYS A 407 16.34 -16.39 9.62
C LYS A 407 16.72 -17.10 10.92
N SER A 408 17.99 -17.40 11.15
CA SER A 408 18.50 -18.06 12.36
C SER A 408 18.14 -17.30 13.64
N ILE A 409 18.05 -15.97 13.57
CA ILE A 409 17.61 -15.11 14.68
C ILE A 409 16.22 -15.48 15.25
N TYR A 410 15.35 -16.10 14.45
CA TYR A 410 14.00 -16.52 14.88
C TYR A 410 13.96 -17.96 15.39
N ILE A 411 14.90 -18.81 14.94
CA ILE A 411 14.99 -20.21 15.36
C ILE A 411 15.35 -20.29 16.85
N ASN A 412 16.16 -19.33 17.32
CA ASN A 412 16.64 -19.26 18.71
C ASN A 412 15.65 -18.56 19.65
N LYS A 413 14.40 -18.34 19.23
CA LYS A 413 13.36 -17.67 20.02
C LYS A 413 12.03 -18.40 19.90
N LYS A 414 11.19 -18.29 20.93
CA LYS A 414 9.78 -18.67 20.85
C LYS A 414 9.06 -17.85 19.78
N ARG A 415 8.16 -18.53 19.08
CA ARG A 415 7.30 -17.94 18.05
C ARG A 415 6.02 -18.73 17.95
N ILE A 416 5.05 -18.22 17.20
CA ILE A 416 3.82 -18.96 16.90
C ILE A 416 3.75 -19.25 15.41
N ALA A 417 3.17 -20.38 15.03
CA ALA A 417 3.10 -20.79 13.63
C ALA A 417 1.74 -21.31 13.23
N CYS A 418 1.35 -21.05 11.98
CA CYS A 418 0.16 -21.61 11.34
C CYS A 418 0.53 -22.37 10.06
N PRO A 419 -0.28 -23.34 9.59
CA PRO A 419 -0.05 -23.95 8.28
C PRO A 419 -0.29 -22.93 7.16
N GLN A 420 0.35 -23.13 6.00
CA GLN A 420 0.04 -22.38 4.78
C GLN A 420 -1.17 -22.94 4.03
N ILE A 421 -1.63 -24.14 4.35
CA ILE A 421 -2.75 -24.79 3.67
C ILE A 421 -3.79 -25.18 4.70
N SER A 422 -5.04 -24.80 4.42
CA SER A 422 -6.21 -25.10 5.23
C SER A 422 -7.39 -25.27 4.30
N ASN A 423 -8.21 -26.31 4.50
CA ASN A 423 -9.39 -26.53 3.66
C ASN A 423 -10.37 -25.37 3.82
N GLN A 424 -10.80 -24.76 2.70
CA GLN A 424 -11.75 -23.63 2.67
C GLN A 424 -13.08 -23.95 3.39
N LYS A 425 -13.52 -25.21 3.37
CA LYS A 425 -14.74 -25.68 4.03
C LYS A 425 -14.58 -25.91 5.53
N SER A 426 -13.38 -25.79 6.08
CA SER A 426 -13.15 -26.03 7.50
C SER A 426 -13.83 -24.98 8.38
N ALA A 427 -14.47 -25.42 9.46
CA ALA A 427 -15.06 -24.52 10.47
C ALA A 427 -13.99 -23.60 11.09
N VAL A 428 -12.79 -24.13 11.32
CA VAL A 428 -11.63 -23.39 11.86
C VAL A 428 -10.50 -23.46 10.85
N ARG A 429 -10.34 -22.36 10.10
CA ARG A 429 -9.33 -22.24 9.05
C ARG A 429 -7.97 -21.79 9.56
N ILE A 430 -7.96 -20.92 10.55
CA ILE A 430 -6.73 -20.43 11.17
C ILE A 430 -6.49 -21.15 12.49
N LYS A 431 -5.28 -21.72 12.63
CA LYS A 431 -4.82 -22.41 13.84
C LYS A 431 -3.36 -22.06 14.04
N PHE A 432 -3.04 -21.51 15.21
CA PHE A 432 -1.67 -21.21 15.59
C PHE A 432 -1.20 -22.11 16.73
N SER A 433 0.02 -22.62 16.63
CA SER A 433 0.70 -23.34 17.72
C SER A 433 1.86 -22.52 18.28
N LEU A 434 2.16 -22.71 19.56
CA LEU A 434 3.43 -22.29 20.14
C LEU A 434 4.57 -23.15 19.58
N VAL A 435 5.64 -22.50 19.15
CA VAL A 435 6.87 -23.12 18.65
C VAL A 435 8.02 -22.65 19.53
N ASN A 436 8.66 -23.59 20.23
CA ASN A 436 9.82 -23.32 21.08
C ASN A 436 11.10 -23.11 20.25
N GLU A 437 12.15 -22.67 20.93
CA GLU A 437 13.48 -22.52 20.37
C GLU A 437 13.97 -23.85 19.75
N ASN A 438 14.89 -23.76 18.78
CA ASN A 438 15.52 -24.89 18.08
C ASN A 438 14.59 -25.77 17.21
N LEU A 439 13.29 -25.49 17.17
CA LEU A 439 12.41 -26.05 16.14
C LEU A 439 12.53 -25.21 14.86
N ILE A 440 12.50 -25.84 13.68
CA ILE A 440 12.60 -25.16 12.37
C ILE A 440 11.33 -25.40 11.58
N LEU A 441 10.71 -24.34 11.08
CA LEU A 441 9.51 -24.43 10.27
C LEU A 441 9.88 -24.55 8.79
N GLY A 442 9.34 -25.56 8.13
CA GLY A 442 9.39 -25.65 6.69
C GLY A 442 8.55 -24.56 6.03
N ASN A 443 8.78 -24.31 4.75
CA ASN A 443 8.04 -23.38 3.91
C ASN A 443 6.54 -23.73 3.71
N SER A 444 6.04 -24.78 4.37
CA SER A 444 4.62 -25.13 4.51
C SER A 444 3.93 -24.47 5.71
N CYS A 445 4.67 -23.66 6.49
CA CYS A 445 4.15 -22.88 7.61
C CYS A 445 4.40 -21.37 7.41
N ASN A 446 3.57 -20.55 8.05
CA ASN A 446 3.87 -19.16 8.36
C ASN A 446 4.14 -19.03 9.85
N PHE A 447 4.90 -18.01 10.26
CA PHE A 447 5.15 -17.74 11.66
C PHE A 447 5.09 -16.26 12.01
N ILE A 448 4.85 -16.01 13.29
CA ILE A 448 4.89 -14.71 13.94
C ILE A 448 5.94 -14.77 15.06
N SER A 449 6.89 -13.85 15.01
CA SER A 449 7.81 -13.56 16.11
C SER A 449 7.52 -12.16 16.64
N VAL A 450 7.70 -11.96 17.95
CA VAL A 450 7.41 -10.70 18.63
C VAL A 450 8.68 -10.25 19.33
N GLU A 451 9.14 -9.05 19.01
CA GLU A 451 10.24 -8.38 19.70
C GLU A 451 9.72 -7.68 20.96
N ASP A 452 10.62 -7.45 21.91
CA ASP A 452 10.29 -6.72 23.14
C ASP A 452 9.69 -5.37 22.80
N ASN A 453 8.59 -5.03 23.47
CA ASN A 453 7.84 -3.82 23.21
C ASN A 453 7.15 -3.34 24.48
N ILE A 454 6.91 -2.03 24.53
CA ILE A 454 6.33 -1.34 25.70
C ILE A 454 4.81 -1.50 25.82
N PHE A 455 4.16 -2.15 24.84
CA PHE A 455 2.70 -2.22 24.74
C PHE A 455 2.09 -3.49 25.34
N GLY A 456 2.91 -4.35 25.94
CA GLY A 456 2.46 -5.62 26.55
C GLY A 456 2.20 -6.75 25.55
N TYR A 457 2.31 -6.52 24.23
CA TYR A 457 2.16 -7.61 23.28
C TYR A 457 3.28 -8.61 23.45
N ASN A 458 2.91 -9.87 23.50
CA ASN A 458 3.86 -10.96 23.53
C ASN A 458 3.31 -12.13 22.72
N ILE A 459 4.12 -13.17 22.57
CA ILE A 459 3.77 -14.34 21.78
C ILE A 459 2.51 -15.06 22.30
N TYR A 460 2.22 -15.01 23.61
CA TYR A 460 1.04 -15.66 24.20
C TYR A 460 -0.24 -14.90 23.89
N TYR A 461 -0.21 -13.56 23.92
CA TYR A 461 -1.33 -12.74 23.45
C TYR A 461 -1.72 -13.09 22.00
N PHE A 462 -0.74 -13.10 21.08
CA PHE A 462 -1.02 -13.40 19.67
C PHE A 462 -1.45 -14.86 19.48
N LEU A 463 -0.87 -15.79 20.24
CA LEU A 463 -1.28 -17.20 20.23
C LEU A 463 -2.76 -17.35 20.57
N ALA A 464 -3.22 -16.67 21.63
CA ALA A 464 -4.62 -16.70 22.03
C ALA A 464 -5.51 -15.97 21.02
N LEU A 465 -5.19 -14.72 20.69
CA LEU A 465 -6.00 -13.89 19.78
C LEU A 465 -6.20 -14.58 18.43
N PHE A 466 -5.15 -15.10 17.81
CA PHE A 466 -5.26 -15.70 16.46
C PHE A 466 -5.98 -17.04 16.45
N ASN A 467 -6.21 -17.62 17.61
CA ASN A 467 -7.00 -18.84 17.79
C ASN A 467 -8.45 -18.54 18.24
N THR A 468 -8.87 -17.27 18.29
CA THR A 468 -10.25 -16.86 18.59
C THR A 468 -11.19 -17.04 17.40
N GLU A 469 -12.48 -17.09 17.68
CA GLU A 469 -13.52 -17.21 16.65
C GLU A 469 -13.61 -15.97 15.77
N ILE A 470 -13.41 -14.76 16.34
CA ILE A 470 -13.51 -13.50 15.60
C ILE A 470 -12.41 -13.36 14.55
N ILE A 471 -11.17 -13.76 14.86
CA ILE A 471 -10.07 -13.75 13.87
C ILE A 471 -10.29 -14.81 12.79
N ASN A 472 -10.78 -16.00 13.16
CA ASN A 472 -11.12 -17.03 12.19
C ASN A 472 -12.26 -16.59 11.25
N TRP A 473 -13.29 -15.91 11.78
CA TRP A 473 -14.36 -15.32 10.99
C TRP A 473 -13.82 -14.21 10.06
N PHE A 474 -12.99 -13.31 10.58
CA PHE A 474 -12.39 -12.22 9.81
C PHE A 474 -11.58 -12.77 8.64
N PHE A 475 -10.73 -13.77 8.88
CA PHE A 475 -9.95 -14.42 7.82
C PHE A 475 -10.83 -15.00 6.71
N LYS A 476 -11.93 -15.68 7.07
CA LYS A 476 -12.86 -16.28 6.10
C LYS A 476 -13.56 -15.25 5.20
N LYS A 477 -13.68 -13.99 5.64
CA LYS A 477 -14.32 -12.92 4.83
C LYS A 477 -13.44 -12.42 3.69
N PHE A 478 -12.12 -12.54 3.83
CA PHE A 478 -11.14 -11.99 2.88
C PHE A 478 -10.30 -13.05 2.17
N ASN A 479 -10.50 -14.34 2.49
CA ASN A 479 -9.78 -15.44 1.84
C ASN A 479 -10.73 -16.36 1.06
N SER A 480 -10.44 -16.55 -0.23
CA SER A 480 -11.24 -17.35 -1.17
C SER A 480 -10.59 -18.67 -1.60
N ASN A 481 -9.47 -19.08 -1.00
CA ASN A 481 -8.71 -20.26 -1.45
C ASN A 481 -8.16 -21.10 -0.28
N ASN A 482 -7.56 -22.25 -0.58
CA ASN A 482 -7.01 -23.13 0.46
C ASN A 482 -5.72 -22.62 1.10
N HIS A 483 -5.09 -21.59 0.55
CA HIS A 483 -3.83 -21.04 1.03
C HIS A 483 -4.06 -19.99 2.13
N ILE A 484 -3.16 -19.93 3.10
CA ILE A 484 -3.10 -18.89 4.14
C ILE A 484 -1.84 -18.07 3.85
N GLY A 485 -2.02 -16.85 3.35
CA GLY A 485 -0.93 -15.95 3.02
C GLY A 485 -0.48 -15.09 4.22
N ASN A 486 0.82 -14.76 4.28
CA ASN A 486 1.30 -13.79 5.26
C ASN A 486 0.58 -12.43 5.13
N TYR A 487 0.22 -12.01 3.91
CA TYR A 487 -0.49 -10.73 3.70
C TYR A 487 -1.86 -10.69 4.39
N GLU A 488 -2.54 -11.83 4.55
CA GLU A 488 -3.85 -11.92 5.22
C GLU A 488 -3.67 -11.84 6.73
N ILE A 489 -2.69 -12.57 7.25
CA ILE A 489 -2.30 -12.51 8.67
C ILE A 489 -1.89 -11.08 9.05
N SER A 490 -1.19 -10.38 8.16
CA SER A 490 -0.80 -8.98 8.35
C SER A 490 -2.00 -8.03 8.53
N GLN A 491 -3.19 -8.38 8.03
CA GLN A 491 -4.40 -7.57 8.21
C GLN A 491 -5.22 -7.95 9.45
N PHE A 492 -4.81 -8.95 10.24
CA PHE A 492 -5.56 -9.31 11.44
C PHE A 492 -5.63 -8.13 12.41
N PRO A 493 -6.83 -7.76 12.89
CA PRO A 493 -6.99 -6.70 13.87
C PRO A 493 -6.42 -7.15 15.22
N VAL A 494 -5.87 -6.20 15.98
CA VAL A 494 -5.36 -6.45 17.32
C VAL A 494 -5.94 -5.44 18.31
N HIS A 495 -6.16 -5.87 19.54
CA HIS A 495 -6.58 -5.00 20.64
C HIS A 495 -5.53 -3.92 20.91
N THR A 496 -5.98 -2.75 21.36
CA THR A 496 -5.11 -1.63 21.79
C THR A 496 -5.05 -1.46 23.31
N ASP A 497 -5.97 -2.09 24.04
CA ASP A 497 -6.03 -2.00 25.50
C ASP A 497 -4.98 -2.90 26.14
N LYS A 498 -4.07 -2.31 26.91
CA LYS A 498 -3.06 -3.07 27.64
C LYS A 498 -3.69 -4.06 28.62
N GLU A 499 -4.77 -3.69 29.31
CA GLU A 499 -5.44 -4.58 30.27
C GLU A 499 -6.05 -5.81 29.57
N VAL A 500 -6.61 -5.62 28.37
CA VAL A 500 -7.12 -6.73 27.54
C VAL A 500 -5.98 -7.60 27.03
N ILE A 501 -4.89 -6.99 26.56
CA ILE A 501 -3.70 -7.69 26.05
C ILE A 501 -3.08 -8.56 27.14
N ASP A 502 -2.81 -7.98 28.31
CA ASP A 502 -2.18 -8.65 29.44
C ASP A 502 -3.08 -9.77 29.97
N ARG A 503 -4.40 -9.53 30.10
CA ARG A 503 -5.35 -10.55 30.55
C ARG A 503 -5.43 -11.72 29.58
N ILE A 504 -5.53 -11.47 28.27
CA ILE A 504 -5.53 -12.53 27.25
C ILE A 504 -4.21 -13.31 27.30
N SER A 505 -3.06 -12.63 27.48
CA SER A 505 -1.75 -13.29 27.62
C SER A 505 -1.71 -14.23 28.83
N ILE A 506 -2.08 -13.75 30.01
CA ILE A 506 -2.06 -14.53 31.25
C ILE A 506 -3.00 -15.75 31.14
N LEU A 507 -4.20 -15.54 30.58
CA LEU A 507 -5.15 -16.63 30.33
C LEU A 507 -4.58 -17.64 29.33
N CYS A 508 -3.89 -17.19 28.27
CA CYS A 508 -3.23 -18.10 27.34
C CYS A 508 -2.18 -18.96 28.05
N GLU A 509 -1.33 -18.37 28.88
CA GLU A 509 -0.33 -19.11 29.64
C GLU A 509 -0.96 -20.11 30.62
N LYS A 510 -2.06 -19.71 31.28
CA LYS A 510 -2.84 -20.61 32.14
C LYS A 510 -3.45 -21.75 31.34
N TYR A 511 -4.00 -21.48 30.15
CA TYR A 511 -4.55 -22.49 29.25
C TYR A 511 -3.46 -23.47 28.78
N LEU A 512 -2.27 -22.98 28.43
CA LEU A 512 -1.16 -23.85 28.01
C LEU A 512 -0.74 -24.84 29.11
N LYS A 513 -0.95 -24.51 30.38
CA LYS A 513 -0.65 -25.39 31.53
C LYS A 513 -1.81 -26.31 31.92
N THR A 514 -3.04 -25.81 31.85
CA THR A 514 -4.24 -26.49 32.41
C THR A 514 -5.10 -27.17 31.36
N GLN A 515 -5.08 -26.68 30.12
CA GLN A 515 -5.97 -27.07 29.02
C GLN A 515 -7.47 -26.95 29.34
N ASP A 516 -7.84 -26.10 30.31
CA ASP A 516 -9.25 -25.86 30.67
C ASP A 516 -9.96 -25.03 29.59
N ASN A 517 -10.94 -25.63 28.92
CA ASN A 517 -11.70 -24.98 27.84
C ASN A 517 -12.47 -23.74 28.30
N LYS A 518 -12.84 -23.61 29.59
CA LYS A 518 -13.50 -22.40 30.10
C LYS A 518 -12.63 -21.14 29.92
N ILE A 519 -11.31 -21.31 29.93
CA ILE A 519 -10.36 -20.24 29.67
C ILE A 519 -10.45 -19.76 28.22
N LEU A 520 -10.70 -20.66 27.27
CA LEU A 520 -10.88 -20.29 25.86
C LEU A 520 -12.16 -19.48 25.64
N ASP A 521 -13.24 -19.84 26.34
CA ASP A 521 -14.49 -19.07 26.31
C ASP A 521 -14.28 -17.67 26.88
N GLU A 522 -13.52 -17.56 27.98
CA GLU A 522 -13.14 -16.28 28.57
C GLU A 522 -12.28 -15.43 27.62
N ILE A 523 -11.27 -16.03 26.98
CA ILE A 523 -10.43 -15.36 25.97
C ILE A 523 -11.29 -14.84 24.81
N ASN A 524 -12.24 -15.64 24.29
CA ASN A 524 -13.15 -15.20 23.22
C ASN A 524 -14.02 -14.03 23.67
N SER A 525 -14.61 -14.11 24.86
CA SER A 525 -15.47 -13.05 25.42
C SER A 525 -14.69 -11.74 25.62
N ILE A 526 -13.52 -11.81 26.24
CA ILE A 526 -12.63 -10.65 26.43
C ILE A 526 -12.19 -10.08 25.09
N SER A 527 -11.90 -10.93 24.09
CA SER A 527 -11.53 -10.46 22.76
C SER A 527 -12.68 -9.70 22.10
N LEU A 528 -13.90 -10.22 22.13
CA LEU A 528 -15.06 -9.52 21.58
C LEU A 528 -15.32 -8.19 22.31
N LYS A 529 -15.24 -8.18 23.64
CA LYS A 529 -15.36 -6.95 24.45
C LYS A 529 -14.24 -5.95 24.11
N GLY A 530 -13.01 -6.43 23.96
CA GLY A 530 -11.85 -5.62 23.61
C GLY A 530 -11.95 -4.97 22.24
N PHE A 531 -12.68 -5.60 21.31
CA PHE A 531 -13.05 -5.06 20.00
C PHE A 531 -14.36 -4.24 19.99
N ASN A 532 -14.98 -4.00 21.14
CA ASN A 532 -16.28 -3.34 21.28
C ASN A 532 -17.44 -4.06 20.55
N LEU A 533 -17.34 -5.38 20.37
CA LEU A 533 -18.35 -6.20 19.70
C LEU A 533 -19.42 -6.78 20.66
N LEU A 534 -19.32 -6.45 21.95
CA LEU A 534 -20.32 -6.76 22.97
C LEU A 534 -20.85 -5.44 23.56
N VAL A 535 -22.17 -5.21 23.49
CA VAL A 535 -22.82 -4.07 24.14
C VAL A 535 -22.66 -4.23 25.66
N PRO A 536 -22.35 -3.16 26.42
CA PRO A 536 -22.21 -3.28 27.87
C PRO A 536 -23.58 -3.62 28.49
N SER A 537 -23.63 -4.62 29.35
CA SER A 537 -24.56 -4.57 30.48
C SER A 537 -24.12 -3.42 31.37
N GLU A 538 -25.04 -2.52 31.70
CA GLU A 538 -24.86 -1.50 32.72
C GLU A 538 -24.33 -2.16 34.00
N ASP A 539 -23.08 -1.87 34.35
CA ASP A 539 -22.71 -1.63 35.74
C ASP A 539 -21.37 -0.90 35.78
N GLY A 540 -21.37 0.16 36.58
CA GLY A 540 -20.57 1.35 36.37
C GLY A 540 -19.07 1.23 36.64
N LEU A 541 -18.36 2.32 36.32
CA LEU A 541 -17.27 2.76 37.16
C LEU A 541 -17.09 4.28 37.07
N HIS A 542 -17.14 4.90 38.23
CA HIS A 542 -16.98 6.33 38.50
C HIS A 542 -15.64 6.90 38.00
N ASN A 543 -15.70 8.17 37.60
CA ASN A 543 -14.55 9.07 37.50
C ASN A 543 -13.77 9.14 38.81
N THR A 544 -12.46 8.91 38.76
CA THR A 544 -11.49 9.53 39.67
C THR A 544 -10.14 9.64 38.96
N ILE A 545 -9.81 10.84 38.47
CA ILE A 545 -8.47 11.11 37.91
C ILE A 545 -7.50 11.22 39.09
N LYS A 546 -6.73 10.15 39.33
CA LYS A 546 -5.55 10.19 40.20
C LYS A 546 -4.35 10.71 39.41
N LYS A 547 -3.45 11.42 40.11
CA LYS A 547 -2.13 11.88 39.63
C LYS A 547 -1.43 10.75 38.85
N VAL A 548 -1.07 11.04 37.60
CA VAL A 548 -0.40 10.13 36.68
C VAL A 548 1.07 9.97 37.10
N ASN A 549 1.51 8.72 37.25
CA ASN A 549 2.90 8.36 37.46
C ASN A 549 3.60 8.22 36.10
N LEU A 550 4.64 9.01 35.83
CA LEU A 550 5.21 9.17 34.49
C LEU A 550 6.07 8.02 34.01
N ASN A 551 6.48 7.15 34.94
CA ASN A 551 7.21 5.92 34.63
C ASN A 551 6.30 4.81 34.07
N GLU A 552 4.97 5.03 34.01
CA GLU A 552 3.95 4.07 33.56
C GLU A 552 2.99 4.66 32.51
N PHE A 553 3.46 5.66 31.77
CA PHE A 553 2.65 6.40 30.80
C PHE A 553 2.32 5.56 29.54
N ASP A 554 1.02 5.37 29.23
CA ASP A 554 0.53 4.57 28.10
C ASP A 554 -0.11 5.44 27.00
N GLU A 555 0.68 5.66 25.94
CA GLU A 555 0.33 6.33 24.69
C GLU A 555 -0.95 5.78 24.02
N LYS A 556 -1.19 4.47 24.09
CA LYS A 556 -2.30 3.82 23.39
C LYS A 556 -3.62 3.97 24.12
N LYS A 557 -3.61 3.96 25.46
CA LYS A 557 -4.80 4.24 26.30
C LYS A 557 -5.29 5.68 26.12
N PHE A 558 -4.35 6.61 25.93
CA PHE A 558 -4.65 8.00 25.64
C PHE A 558 -5.31 8.21 24.26
N PHE A 559 -4.81 7.55 23.21
CA PHE A 559 -5.41 7.65 21.87
C PHE A 559 -6.82 7.04 21.75
N LYS A 560 -7.12 6.06 22.60
CA LYS A 560 -8.39 5.31 22.56
C LYS A 560 -9.62 6.12 23.00
N GLN A 561 -9.45 7.21 23.75
CA GLN A 561 -10.57 8.02 24.30
C GLN A 561 -11.00 9.21 23.41
N ILE A 562 -10.35 9.40 22.25
CA ILE A 562 -10.21 10.73 21.65
C ILE A 562 -10.71 10.80 20.19
N ILE A 563 -10.90 9.66 19.54
CA ILE A 563 -11.21 9.57 18.11
C ILE A 563 -12.62 10.09 17.86
N SER A 564 -12.71 11.20 17.13
CA SER A 564 -13.98 11.76 16.66
C SER A 564 -14.44 11.02 15.40
N HIS A 565 -15.74 10.71 15.34
CA HIS A 565 -16.34 9.95 14.23
C HIS A 565 -16.55 10.81 12.97
N ASP A 566 -16.37 12.14 13.07
CA ASP A 566 -16.63 13.10 11.99
C ASP A 566 -15.38 13.49 11.18
N LEU A 567 -14.19 13.00 11.55
CA LEU A 567 -12.90 13.43 10.98
C LEU A 567 -12.29 12.39 10.02
N SER A 568 -11.56 12.85 9.00
CA SER A 568 -10.80 11.99 8.09
C SER A 568 -9.66 11.24 8.81
N GLN A 569 -9.08 10.22 8.16
CA GLN A 569 -7.93 9.47 8.73
C GLN A 569 -6.73 10.37 9.03
N PHE A 570 -6.46 11.34 8.15
CA PHE A 570 -5.41 12.33 8.36
C PHE A 570 -5.70 13.20 9.60
N GLU A 571 -6.89 13.77 9.69
CA GLU A 571 -7.29 14.63 10.81
C GLU A 571 -7.33 13.89 12.15
N ASN A 572 -7.82 12.65 12.15
CA ASN A 572 -7.77 11.80 13.32
C ASN A 572 -6.33 11.53 13.76
N THR A 573 -5.44 11.18 12.83
CA THR A 573 -4.03 10.92 13.17
C THR A 573 -3.33 12.18 13.69
N ALA A 574 -3.61 13.35 13.10
CA ALA A 574 -3.08 14.63 13.56
C ALA A 574 -3.62 15.06 14.93
N LEU A 575 -4.92 14.86 15.19
CA LEU A 575 -5.53 15.14 16.49
C LEU A 575 -4.91 14.27 17.59
N LEU A 576 -4.70 12.98 17.30
CA LEU A 576 -4.00 12.07 18.18
C LEU A 576 -2.58 12.61 18.44
N ALA A 577 -1.77 12.82 17.39
CA ALA A 577 -0.41 13.36 17.51
C ALA A 577 -0.33 14.66 18.34
N LYS A 578 -1.28 15.60 18.20
CA LYS A 578 -1.36 16.80 19.04
C LYS A 578 -1.57 16.46 20.50
N ARG A 579 -2.61 15.69 20.78
CA ARG A 579 -2.98 15.36 22.15
C ARG A 579 -1.84 14.60 22.84
N TYR A 580 -1.14 13.75 22.09
CA TYR A 580 0.04 13.04 22.56
C TYR A 580 1.11 14.02 23.02
N LYS A 581 1.50 14.94 22.13
CA LYS A 581 2.39 16.05 22.44
C LYS A 581 1.97 16.79 23.72
N ASP A 582 0.71 17.23 23.81
CA ASP A 582 0.20 18.01 24.96
C ASP A 582 0.40 17.29 26.30
N LEU A 583 0.24 15.97 26.30
CA LEU A 583 0.32 15.16 27.50
C LEU A 583 1.77 15.00 28.00
N PHE A 584 2.74 14.81 27.12
CA PHE A 584 4.15 14.78 27.52
C PHE A 584 4.66 16.16 27.96
N ILE A 585 4.23 17.23 27.28
CA ILE A 585 4.57 18.60 27.68
C ILE A 585 4.06 18.91 29.09
N LYS A 586 2.79 18.58 29.38
CA LYS A 586 2.18 18.81 30.71
C LYS A 586 2.96 18.14 31.84
N ASN A 587 3.68 17.07 31.51
CA ASN A 587 4.44 16.27 32.46
C ASN A 587 5.94 16.53 32.40
N ASN A 588 6.36 17.62 31.75
CA ASN A 588 7.76 18.01 31.62
C ASN A 588 8.63 16.92 30.99
N ILE A 589 8.12 16.20 29.99
CA ILE A 589 8.87 15.19 29.23
C ILE A 589 9.24 15.74 27.86
N LEU A 590 10.51 15.54 27.50
CA LEU A 590 11.04 15.82 26.18
C LEU A 590 10.76 14.65 25.23
N ILE A 591 10.17 14.97 24.08
CA ILE A 591 9.72 14.01 23.06
C ILE A 591 10.71 13.88 21.90
N ASN A 592 10.71 12.74 21.21
CA ASN A 592 11.56 12.42 20.06
C ASN A 592 13.08 12.43 20.34
N ASN A 593 13.55 12.09 21.55
CA ASN A 593 15.00 12.01 21.87
C ASN A 593 15.65 10.67 21.42
N MET A 594 15.43 10.29 20.17
CA MET A 594 15.86 8.98 19.64
C MET A 594 17.36 8.93 19.31
N GLY A 595 18.06 7.90 19.82
CA GLY A 595 19.44 7.55 19.43
C GLY A 595 19.54 6.60 18.23
N PHE A 596 20.75 6.49 17.66
CA PHE A 596 21.04 5.69 16.48
C PHE A 596 22.20 4.72 16.73
N LYS A 597 22.00 3.44 16.37
CA LYS A 597 23.02 2.41 16.50
C LYS A 597 24.05 2.55 15.37
N LEU A 598 25.32 2.55 15.74
CA LEU A 598 26.45 2.56 14.81
C LEU A 598 27.00 1.14 14.60
N SER A 599 27.69 0.93 13.48
CA SER A 599 28.44 -0.31 13.26
C SER A 599 29.72 -0.33 14.11
N ASP A 600 30.27 -1.51 14.39
CA ASP A 600 31.53 -1.62 15.15
C ASP A 600 32.67 -0.86 14.47
N LEU A 601 32.68 -0.84 13.14
CA LEU A 601 33.64 -0.08 12.35
C LEU A 601 33.43 1.43 12.46
N ASP A 602 32.18 1.91 12.46
CA ASP A 602 31.89 3.33 12.70
C ASP A 602 32.31 3.76 14.11
N LEU A 603 32.07 2.91 15.13
CA LEU A 603 32.50 3.13 16.51
C LEU A 603 34.03 3.20 16.62
N GLU A 604 34.73 2.26 15.98
CA GLU A 604 36.20 2.28 15.88
C GLU A 604 36.70 3.57 15.20
N MET A 605 36.01 4.06 14.17
CA MET A 605 36.40 5.30 13.48
C MET A 605 36.24 6.53 14.38
N ILE A 606 35.06 6.71 14.99
CA ILE A 606 34.76 7.94 15.73
C ILE A 606 35.57 8.07 17.03
N SER A 607 36.00 6.96 17.64
CA SER A 607 36.80 6.97 18.87
C SER A 607 38.18 7.62 18.70
N HIS A 608 38.69 7.72 17.47
CA HIS A 608 39.94 8.40 17.17
C HIS A 608 39.78 9.92 17.01
N ILE A 609 38.54 10.41 16.92
CA ILE A 609 38.25 11.78 16.49
C ILE A 609 38.06 12.66 17.73
N PRO A 610 38.96 13.62 18.02
CA PRO A 610 38.79 14.53 19.16
C PRO A 610 37.66 15.55 18.89
N PRO A 611 37.15 16.27 19.91
CA PRO A 611 36.18 17.35 19.71
C PRO A 611 36.65 18.38 18.66
N GLY A 612 35.81 18.67 17.67
CA GLY A 612 36.18 19.52 16.53
C GLY A 612 37.02 18.84 15.44
N GLY A 613 37.46 17.60 15.67
CA GLY A 613 38.16 16.76 14.70
C GLY A 613 37.24 16.17 13.63
N ASN A 614 37.82 15.46 12.67
CA ASN A 614 37.11 14.85 11.54
C ASN A 614 37.81 13.57 11.04
N TRP A 615 37.43 13.09 9.84
CA TRP A 615 38.01 11.90 9.22
C TRP A 615 39.55 11.88 9.13
N GLN A 616 40.21 13.03 9.11
CA GLN A 616 41.67 13.16 9.10
C GLN A 616 42.34 12.67 10.39
N ASN A 617 41.57 12.58 11.49
CA ASN A 617 42.05 12.06 12.77
C ASN A 617 41.97 10.52 12.87
N ILE A 618 41.34 9.85 11.90
CA ILE A 618 41.23 8.39 11.89
C ILE A 618 42.59 7.79 11.54
N SER A 619 43.04 6.80 12.32
CA SER A 619 44.33 6.14 12.11
C SER A 619 44.39 5.43 10.74
N GLU A 620 45.60 5.34 10.16
CA GLU A 620 45.78 4.66 8.86
C GLU A 620 45.35 3.19 8.89
N THR A 621 45.53 2.51 10.02
CA THR A 621 45.13 1.11 10.22
C THR A 621 43.62 0.96 10.14
N THR A 622 42.86 1.83 10.81
CA THR A 622 41.39 1.85 10.75
C THR A 622 40.89 2.33 9.38
N MET A 623 41.57 3.31 8.75
CA MET A 623 41.22 3.77 7.40
C MET A 623 41.30 2.66 6.33
N LYS A 624 42.32 1.80 6.38
CA LYS A 624 42.49 0.68 5.42
C LYS A 624 41.36 -0.34 5.48
N LYS A 625 40.59 -0.37 6.58
CA LYS A 625 39.39 -1.22 6.72
C LYS A 625 38.19 -0.70 5.91
N SER A 626 38.24 0.53 5.37
CA SER A 626 37.14 1.15 4.64
C SER A 626 37.57 1.71 3.27
N GLN A 627 37.09 1.08 2.20
CA GLN A 627 37.32 1.56 0.83
C GLN A 627 36.83 3.00 0.62
N ARG A 628 35.72 3.37 1.27
CA ARG A 628 35.16 4.74 1.21
C ARG A 628 36.12 5.78 1.79
N LEU A 629 36.75 5.49 2.94
CA LEU A 629 37.72 6.43 3.53
C LEU A 629 39.00 6.52 2.71
N MET A 630 39.48 5.42 2.12
CA MET A 630 40.60 5.47 1.19
C MET A 630 40.31 6.37 -0.01
N GLN A 631 39.07 6.36 -0.52
CA GLN A 631 38.65 7.28 -1.59
C GLN A 631 38.53 8.73 -1.12
N ILE A 632 38.01 8.98 0.09
CA ILE A 632 37.95 10.32 0.69
C ILE A 632 39.36 10.90 0.86
N ALA A 633 40.29 10.13 1.41
CA ALA A 633 41.68 10.56 1.58
C ALA A 633 42.37 10.86 0.25
N LYS A 634 42.17 10.03 -0.77
CA LYS A 634 42.73 10.24 -2.12
C LYS A 634 42.17 11.48 -2.83
N SER A 635 40.91 11.83 -2.58
CA SER A 635 40.23 12.97 -3.20
C SER A 635 40.38 14.29 -2.42
N GLY A 636 41.13 14.27 -1.32
CA GLY A 636 41.25 15.41 -0.40
C GLY A 636 40.07 15.58 0.56
N GLY A 637 38.91 14.97 0.27
CA GLY A 637 37.75 14.89 1.16
C GLY A 637 37.12 16.24 1.56
N ARG A 638 35.93 16.22 2.16
CA ARG A 638 35.39 17.39 2.87
C ARG A 638 35.75 17.26 4.34
N THR A 639 36.28 18.32 4.96
CA THR A 639 36.66 18.35 6.38
C THR A 639 35.48 18.15 7.34
N THR A 640 34.24 18.19 6.83
CA THR A 640 33.03 17.95 7.61
C THR A 640 32.71 16.46 7.80
N LEU A 641 33.27 15.54 7.01
CA LEU A 641 32.94 14.11 7.09
C LEU A 641 33.52 13.46 8.36
N TYR A 642 32.74 12.59 9.00
CA TYR A 642 33.07 12.01 10.31
C TYR A 642 33.41 13.08 11.37
N GLY A 643 32.82 14.27 11.25
CA GLY A 643 33.16 15.36 12.15
C GLY A 643 32.57 15.15 13.56
N ARG A 644 33.37 15.43 14.59
CA ARG A 644 32.90 15.55 15.97
C ARG A 644 32.60 17.01 16.28
N ILE A 645 31.38 17.26 16.77
CA ILE A 645 30.92 18.62 17.08
C ILE A 645 31.83 19.23 18.16
N ASN A 646 32.21 20.49 18.00
CA ASN A 646 32.93 21.26 19.01
C ASN A 646 31.91 22.04 19.86
N TYR A 647 31.93 21.84 21.17
CA TYR A 647 31.01 22.51 22.09
C TYR A 647 31.13 24.02 22.12
N GLU A 648 32.33 24.57 21.91
CA GLU A 648 32.60 26.02 21.96
C GLU A 648 32.15 26.76 20.70
N LYS A 649 31.67 26.03 19.68
CA LYS A 649 31.30 26.60 18.39
C LYS A 649 29.88 26.19 17.99
N PRO A 650 29.20 26.98 17.15
CA PRO A 650 27.95 26.54 16.53
C PRO A 650 28.18 25.27 15.69
N SER A 651 27.18 24.39 15.64
CA SER A 651 27.24 23.14 14.88
C SER A 651 27.34 23.38 13.37
N TYR A 652 27.81 22.38 12.63
CA TYR A 652 27.68 22.38 11.16
C TYR A 652 26.25 22.04 10.75
N THR A 653 25.96 22.23 9.47
CA THR A 653 24.62 22.00 8.93
C THR A 653 24.10 20.58 9.20
N ILE A 654 22.94 20.48 9.85
CA ILE A 654 22.18 19.24 10.02
C ILE A 654 21.46 18.88 8.71
N THR A 655 21.57 17.60 8.30
CA THR A 655 21.01 17.06 7.04
C THR A 655 20.25 15.75 7.28
N THR A 656 19.50 15.25 6.30
CA THR A 656 18.60 14.08 6.44
C THR A 656 19.25 12.75 6.83
N TYR A 657 20.59 12.69 6.91
CA TYR A 657 21.35 11.50 7.30
C TYR A 657 22.26 11.74 8.51
N PHE A 658 21.85 12.60 9.45
CA PHE A 658 22.61 12.86 10.67
C PHE A 658 22.77 11.64 11.60
N ASN A 659 22.08 10.53 11.31
CA ASN A 659 22.29 9.25 11.97
C ASN A 659 23.57 8.50 11.54
N ARG A 660 24.36 9.04 10.61
CA ARG A 660 25.58 8.41 10.10
C ARG A 660 26.77 9.37 10.19
N PRO A 661 27.87 9.02 10.87
CA PRO A 661 29.01 9.92 11.04
C PRO A 661 29.68 10.25 9.69
N GLY A 662 29.68 9.32 8.74
CA GLY A 662 30.28 9.51 7.42
C GLY A 662 29.60 10.54 6.50
N ASN A 663 28.54 11.21 6.93
CA ASN A 663 27.77 12.16 6.12
C ASN A 663 27.87 13.63 6.61
N GLY A 664 28.65 13.91 7.64
CA GLY A 664 28.82 15.27 8.18
C GLY A 664 29.35 15.29 9.60
N THR A 665 29.26 16.45 10.25
CA THR A 665 29.73 16.65 11.62
C THR A 665 28.60 16.35 12.60
N TYR A 666 28.31 15.06 12.79
CA TYR A 666 27.18 14.59 13.61
C TYR A 666 27.61 13.77 14.81
N VAL A 667 28.92 13.51 14.98
CA VAL A 667 29.42 12.78 16.15
C VAL A 667 29.27 13.68 17.38
N HIS A 668 28.70 13.12 18.45
CA HIS A 668 28.43 13.83 19.69
C HIS A 668 29.75 14.37 20.29
N PRO A 669 29.77 15.58 20.87
CA PRO A 669 31.01 16.22 21.36
C PRO A 669 31.84 15.38 22.34
N LYS A 670 31.19 14.58 23.21
CA LYS A 670 31.89 13.73 24.20
C LYS A 670 31.62 12.23 24.14
N LEU A 671 30.56 11.82 23.44
CA LEU A 671 30.07 10.44 23.52
C LEU A 671 30.38 9.70 22.22
N GLU A 672 30.59 8.38 22.31
CA GLU A 672 30.83 7.52 21.15
C GLU A 672 29.52 7.15 20.44
N ARG A 673 28.78 8.18 20.03
CA ARG A 673 27.55 8.10 19.25
C ARG A 673 27.42 9.31 18.35
N VAL A 674 26.49 9.25 17.40
CA VAL A 674 25.97 10.45 16.74
C VAL A 674 24.94 11.16 17.63
N ILE A 675 24.62 12.41 17.28
CA ILE A 675 23.56 13.17 17.95
C ILE A 675 22.18 12.51 17.82
N THR A 676 21.32 12.72 18.82
CA THR A 676 19.92 12.24 18.81
C THR A 676 19.06 13.10 17.89
N ALA A 677 17.84 12.62 17.58
CA ALA A 677 16.87 13.42 16.84
C ALA A 677 16.49 14.74 17.57
N ARG A 678 16.37 14.73 18.90
CA ARG A 678 16.07 15.94 19.66
C ARG A 678 17.24 16.92 19.71
N GLU A 679 18.46 16.44 19.88
CA GLU A 679 19.67 17.26 19.78
C GLU A 679 19.75 17.94 18.40
N ALA A 680 19.45 17.20 17.32
CA ALA A 680 19.37 17.75 15.97
C ALA A 680 18.22 18.78 15.80
N ALA A 681 17.05 18.54 16.40
CA ALA A 681 15.92 19.47 16.38
C ALA A 681 16.25 20.79 17.10
N ARG A 682 16.91 20.71 18.27
CA ARG A 682 17.43 21.90 18.97
C ARG A 682 18.48 22.62 18.16
N LEU A 683 19.35 21.92 17.43
CA LEU A 683 20.31 22.58 16.54
C LEU A 683 19.65 23.31 15.36
N GLN A 684 18.47 22.84 14.94
CA GLN A 684 17.57 23.52 14.00
C GLN A 684 16.61 24.52 14.68
N SER A 685 16.82 24.83 15.96
CA SER A 685 16.01 25.77 16.75
C SER A 685 14.52 25.46 16.90
N PHE A 686 14.13 24.19 16.73
CA PHE A 686 12.79 23.77 17.12
C PHE A 686 12.62 23.84 18.64
N PRO A 687 11.46 24.29 19.13
CA PRO A 687 11.11 24.20 20.54
C PRO A 687 11.15 22.76 21.06
N ASP A 688 11.40 22.58 22.36
CA ASP A 688 11.39 21.27 23.01
C ASP A 688 10.01 20.61 22.98
N ASN A 689 8.96 21.44 22.91
CA ASN A 689 7.58 21.00 22.80
C ASN A 689 7.18 20.59 21.37
N TYR A 690 8.05 20.75 20.37
CA TYR A 690 7.74 20.47 18.97
C TYR A 690 7.80 18.96 18.69
N TYR A 691 6.70 18.37 18.21
CA TYR A 691 6.58 16.93 17.97
C TYR A 691 6.84 16.55 16.51
N PHE A 692 7.54 15.44 16.28
CA PHE A 692 7.76 14.86 14.96
C PHE A 692 7.14 13.46 14.88
N TYR A 693 6.13 13.31 14.02
CA TYR A 693 5.45 12.05 13.74
C TYR A 693 6.14 11.26 12.62
N GLY A 694 6.13 9.93 12.72
CA GLY A 694 6.60 9.00 11.69
C GLY A 694 7.71 8.07 12.17
N ASN A 695 8.22 7.23 11.27
CA ASN A 695 9.32 6.33 11.62
C ASN A 695 10.66 7.11 11.74
N LYS A 696 11.73 6.45 12.21
CA LYS A 696 13.05 7.09 12.37
C LYS A 696 13.55 7.82 11.10
N LYS A 697 13.36 7.24 9.92
CA LYS A 697 13.76 7.86 8.64
C LYS A 697 12.93 9.11 8.35
N ASP A 698 11.63 9.08 8.65
CA ASP A 698 10.74 10.22 8.44
C ASP A 698 11.16 11.39 9.33
N VAL A 699 11.43 11.15 10.62
CA VAL A 699 11.88 12.19 11.57
C VAL A 699 13.23 12.78 11.16
N LEU A 700 14.19 11.93 10.74
CA LEU A 700 15.48 12.40 10.19
C LEU A 700 15.28 13.33 8.97
N THR A 701 14.37 12.95 8.07
CA THR A 701 14.07 13.70 6.85
C THR A 701 13.45 15.06 7.19
N GLN A 702 12.47 15.06 8.09
CA GLN A 702 11.78 16.27 8.56
C GLN A 702 12.76 17.28 9.18
N ILE A 703 13.59 16.85 10.13
CA ILE A 703 14.54 17.74 10.82
C ILE A 703 15.67 18.19 9.88
N GLY A 704 16.18 17.31 9.03
CA GLY A 704 17.29 17.64 8.11
C GLY A 704 16.91 18.64 7.02
N ASN A 705 15.68 18.55 6.50
CA ASN A 705 15.19 19.45 5.45
C ASN A 705 14.63 20.77 5.99
N ALA A 706 14.27 20.84 7.27
CA ALA A 706 13.67 22.04 7.86
C ALA A 706 14.52 23.32 7.68
N VAL A 707 13.80 24.44 7.56
CA VAL A 707 14.30 25.79 7.81
C VAL A 707 14.34 26.00 9.34
N PRO A 708 15.45 26.50 9.92
CA PRO A 708 15.49 26.72 11.36
C PRO A 708 14.44 27.74 11.84
N CYS A 709 13.73 27.44 12.92
CA CYS A 709 12.62 28.27 13.41
C CYS A 709 13.03 29.70 13.79
N LEU A 710 14.15 29.91 14.50
CA LEU A 710 14.60 31.28 14.84
C LEU A 710 14.99 32.09 13.61
N PHE A 711 15.51 31.44 12.57
CA PHE A 711 15.80 32.11 11.31
C PHE A 711 14.52 32.54 10.58
N ALA A 712 13.52 31.66 10.52
CA ALA A 712 12.20 32.00 10.00
C ALA A 712 11.48 33.08 10.84
N GLN A 713 11.64 33.04 12.17
CA GLN A 713 11.14 34.08 13.07
C GLN A 713 11.78 35.44 12.80
N ALA A 714 13.09 35.49 12.55
CA ALA A 714 13.76 36.74 12.21
C ALA A 714 13.16 37.35 10.94
N ILE A 715 12.92 36.53 9.90
CA ILE A 715 12.25 36.97 8.67
C ILE A 715 10.84 37.51 8.98
N GLY A 716 9.99 36.70 9.62
CA GLY A 716 8.61 37.10 9.92
C GLY A 716 8.51 38.36 10.80
N SER A 717 9.41 38.49 11.78
CA SER A 717 9.44 39.64 12.69
C SER A 717 9.80 40.91 11.95
N ARG A 718 10.77 40.83 11.03
CA ARG A 718 11.17 41.97 10.20
C ARG A 718 10.05 42.39 9.25
N LEU A 719 9.37 41.43 8.62
CA LEU A 719 8.24 41.73 7.75
C LEU A 719 7.13 42.46 8.51
N LYS A 720 6.78 42.01 9.73
CA LYS A 720 5.79 42.70 10.58
C LYS A 720 6.27 44.05 11.09
N GLU A 721 7.55 44.21 11.36
CA GLU A 721 8.11 45.50 11.80
C GLU A 721 7.90 46.58 10.73
N ILE A 722 8.18 46.25 9.47
CA ILE A 722 8.04 47.19 8.35
C ILE A 722 6.58 47.35 7.95
N VAL A 723 5.82 46.26 7.93
CA VAL A 723 4.42 46.25 7.55
C VAL A 723 3.59 45.63 8.67
N PRO A 724 3.20 46.41 9.71
CA PRO A 724 2.47 45.91 10.87
C PRO A 724 1.11 45.29 10.55
N THR A 725 0.56 45.59 9.38
CA THR A 725 -0.72 45.03 8.92
C THR A 725 -0.61 43.59 8.40
N LEU A 726 0.60 43.04 8.23
CA LEU A 726 0.78 41.62 7.88
C LEU A 726 0.43 40.76 9.08
N ASN A 727 -0.56 39.88 8.90
CA ASN A 727 -1.11 39.07 9.99
C ASN A 727 -1.22 37.59 9.63
N THR A 728 -1.34 37.23 8.36
CA THR A 728 -1.64 35.86 7.94
C THR A 728 -0.62 35.32 6.95
N PHE A 729 -0.38 34.01 6.97
CA PHE A 729 0.51 33.38 6.00
C PHE A 729 0.05 31.98 5.57
N GLY A 730 0.55 31.55 4.41
CA GLY A 730 0.51 30.16 3.93
C GLY A 730 1.92 29.63 3.66
N ASP A 731 2.11 28.31 3.74
CA ASP A 731 3.42 27.65 3.58
C ASP A 731 3.32 26.46 2.61
N LEU A 732 3.95 26.58 1.43
CA LEU A 732 4.02 25.51 0.42
C LEU A 732 5.34 24.74 0.56
N PHE A 733 5.31 23.42 0.33
CA PHE A 733 6.46 22.56 0.62
C PHE A 733 6.90 22.66 2.09
N ALA A 734 5.92 22.79 2.98
CA ALA A 734 6.14 23.19 4.37
C ALA A 734 6.93 22.17 5.19
N GLY A 735 7.02 20.91 4.73
CA GLY A 735 7.57 19.80 5.49
C GLY A 735 6.90 19.70 6.86
N ALA A 736 7.73 19.53 7.89
CA ALA A 736 7.25 19.46 9.28
C ALA A 736 6.87 20.83 9.87
N GLY A 737 6.96 21.93 9.11
CA GLY A 737 6.57 23.27 9.55
C GLY A 737 7.69 24.12 10.15
N GLY A 738 8.96 23.91 9.80
CA GLY A 738 10.07 24.72 10.36
C GLY A 738 9.97 26.22 10.04
N MET A 739 9.60 26.56 8.79
CA MET A 739 9.30 27.94 8.38
C MET A 739 8.04 28.45 9.10
N SER A 740 6.97 27.66 9.07
CA SER A 740 5.70 27.97 9.74
C SER A 740 5.85 28.27 11.25
N GLN A 741 6.61 27.46 11.97
CA GLN A 741 6.87 27.67 13.40
C GLN A 741 7.57 29.01 13.66
N GLY A 742 8.56 29.37 12.84
CA GLY A 742 9.23 30.67 12.98
C GLY A 742 8.31 31.85 12.68
N MET A 743 7.52 31.78 11.59
CA MET A 743 6.53 32.81 11.26
C MET A 743 5.47 32.96 12.36
N PHE A 744 5.01 31.85 12.94
CA PHE A 744 4.13 31.84 14.09
C PHE A 744 4.76 32.53 15.32
N GLN A 745 6.03 32.23 15.62
CA GLN A 745 6.79 32.88 16.69
C GLN A 745 7.05 34.37 16.45
N ALA A 746 6.91 34.86 15.22
CA ALA A 746 6.91 36.29 14.89
C ALA A 746 5.54 36.96 15.12
N GLY A 747 4.53 36.19 15.53
CA GLY A 747 3.16 36.66 15.74
C GLY A 747 2.34 36.76 14.44
N LEU A 748 2.66 35.95 13.43
CA LEU A 748 1.84 35.74 12.24
C LEU A 748 0.93 34.52 12.42
N LYS A 749 -0.29 34.57 11.89
CA LYS A 749 -1.26 33.48 11.98
C LYS A 749 -1.13 32.55 10.76
N PRO A 750 -0.85 31.25 10.94
CA PRO A 750 -0.85 30.30 9.84
C PRO A 750 -2.29 30.04 9.38
N ILE A 751 -2.55 30.16 8.08
CA ILE A 751 -3.87 29.92 7.49
C ILE A 751 -3.91 28.53 6.85
N PHE A 752 -2.93 28.23 5.99
CA PHE A 752 -2.82 26.90 5.38
C PHE A 752 -1.36 26.50 5.20
N ALA A 753 -1.12 25.20 5.05
CA ALA A 753 0.16 24.66 4.62
C ALA A 753 -0.05 23.48 3.67
N ASN A 754 0.88 23.24 2.74
CA ASN A 754 0.84 22.09 1.84
C ASN A 754 2.17 21.34 1.83
N ASP A 755 2.08 20.01 1.84
CA ASP A 755 3.20 19.11 1.58
C ASP A 755 2.69 17.74 1.07
N CYS A 756 3.53 16.99 0.36
CA CYS A 756 3.20 15.67 -0.18
C CYS A 756 3.63 14.51 0.74
N PHE A 757 4.34 14.79 1.84
CA PHE A 757 4.74 13.79 2.83
C PHE A 757 3.74 13.74 4.00
N LEU A 758 3.01 12.62 4.10
CA LEU A 758 1.99 12.42 5.12
C LEU A 758 2.51 12.62 6.56
N SER A 759 3.70 12.08 6.86
CA SER A 759 4.29 12.18 8.20
C SER A 759 4.62 13.63 8.57
N ALA A 760 5.10 14.42 7.60
CA ALA A 760 5.40 15.83 7.77
C ALA A 760 4.12 16.66 7.96
N CYS A 761 3.07 16.38 7.17
CA CYS A 761 1.75 17.01 7.33
C CYS A 761 1.14 16.73 8.71
N ILE A 762 1.26 15.50 9.23
CA ILE A 762 0.78 15.15 10.57
C ILE A 762 1.58 15.89 11.64
N SER A 763 2.92 15.93 11.55
CA SER A 763 3.76 16.72 12.46
C SER A 763 3.35 18.20 12.44
N HIS A 764 3.17 18.79 11.25
CA HIS A 764 2.76 20.17 11.12
C HIS A 764 1.42 20.41 11.81
N LYS A 765 0.38 19.64 11.46
CA LYS A 765 -0.97 19.78 12.03
C LYS A 765 -1.02 19.52 13.53
N ALA A 766 -0.15 18.65 14.05
CA ALA A 766 -0.04 18.40 15.49
C ALA A 766 0.57 19.59 16.25
N ASN A 767 1.47 20.34 15.62
CA ASN A 767 2.12 21.51 16.23
C ASN A 767 1.35 22.81 15.99
N HIS A 768 0.66 22.93 14.86
CA HIS A 768 -0.21 24.05 14.47
C HIS A 768 -1.61 23.55 14.13
N PRO A 769 -2.44 23.19 15.13
CA PRO A 769 -3.78 22.63 14.91
C PRO A 769 -4.74 23.57 14.17
N GLU A 770 -4.53 24.87 14.28
CA GLU A 770 -5.32 25.92 13.63
C GLU A 770 -5.06 26.03 12.12
N THR A 771 -3.90 25.57 11.64
CA THR A 771 -3.53 25.63 10.22
C THR A 771 -4.32 24.62 9.40
N ASP A 772 -4.89 25.01 8.27
CA ASP A 772 -5.44 24.05 7.31
C ASP A 772 -4.29 23.35 6.56
N VAL A 773 -3.96 22.12 6.96
CA VAL A 773 -2.85 21.37 6.36
C VAL A 773 -3.38 20.50 5.21
N ILE A 774 -3.05 20.90 3.99
CA ILE A 774 -3.41 20.25 2.74
C ILE A 774 -2.35 19.19 2.43
N TYR A 775 -2.65 17.93 2.77
CA TYR A 775 -1.85 16.78 2.34
C TYR A 775 -2.14 16.43 0.88
N GLY A 776 -1.11 16.52 0.03
CA GLY A 776 -1.21 16.17 -1.41
C GLY A 776 -0.06 16.74 -2.22
N ASP A 777 0.19 16.16 -3.40
CA ASP A 777 1.17 16.68 -4.36
C ASP A 777 0.62 17.93 -5.06
N ILE A 778 1.36 19.05 -5.02
CA ILE A 778 0.94 20.33 -5.58
C ILE A 778 0.75 20.31 -7.11
N SER A 779 1.36 19.35 -7.81
CA SER A 779 1.15 19.16 -9.25
C SER A 779 -0.22 18.54 -9.58
N GLU A 780 -0.91 17.95 -8.60
CA GLU A 780 -2.21 17.32 -8.80
C GLU A 780 -3.35 18.35 -8.76
N ALA A 781 -4.26 18.28 -9.74
CA ALA A 781 -5.35 19.24 -9.89
C ALA A 781 -6.24 19.39 -8.64
N HIS A 782 -6.50 18.30 -7.91
CA HIS A 782 -7.33 18.33 -6.71
C HIS A 782 -6.62 19.01 -5.52
N THR A 783 -5.30 18.88 -5.41
CA THR A 783 -4.49 19.59 -4.42
C THR A 783 -4.44 21.08 -4.74
N LYS A 784 -4.22 21.43 -6.01
CA LYS A 784 -4.28 22.83 -6.49
C LYS A 784 -5.60 23.49 -6.14
N GLN A 785 -6.73 22.82 -6.38
CA GLN A 785 -8.05 23.37 -6.04
C GLN A 785 -8.18 23.71 -4.54
N LYS A 786 -7.66 22.85 -3.65
CA LYS A 786 -7.64 23.11 -2.21
C LYS A 786 -6.68 24.25 -1.83
N ILE A 787 -5.59 24.45 -2.55
CA ILE A 787 -4.67 25.56 -2.31
C ILE A 787 -5.30 26.87 -2.82
N TYR A 788 -5.86 26.85 -4.03
CA TYR A 788 -6.38 28.03 -4.72
C TYR A 788 -7.66 28.59 -4.08
N GLN A 789 -8.32 27.84 -3.19
CA GLN A 789 -9.39 28.39 -2.35
C GLN A 789 -8.92 29.54 -1.43
N TYR A 790 -7.60 29.68 -1.23
CA TYR A 790 -6.97 30.75 -0.44
C TYR A 790 -6.57 31.98 -1.25
N ALA A 791 -7.00 32.07 -2.51
CA ALA A 791 -6.79 33.25 -3.36
C ALA A 791 -7.19 34.55 -2.66
N ASN A 792 -6.24 35.50 -2.55
CA ASN A 792 -6.37 36.79 -1.89
C ASN A 792 -6.78 36.72 -0.40
N LYS A 793 -6.57 35.59 0.29
CA LYS A 793 -6.94 35.41 1.71
C LYS A 793 -5.77 35.44 2.68
N ILE A 794 -4.54 35.52 2.19
CA ILE A 794 -3.32 35.53 3.02
C ILE A 794 -2.42 36.71 2.67
N ASP A 795 -1.66 37.18 3.66
CA ASP A 795 -0.71 38.28 3.45
C ASP A 795 0.65 37.79 2.94
N ILE A 796 1.13 36.64 3.43
CA ILE A 796 2.48 36.14 3.12
C ILE A 796 2.41 34.70 2.60
N LEU A 797 3.00 34.40 1.45
CA LEU A 797 3.18 33.02 0.98
C LEU A 797 4.65 32.61 1.10
N CYS A 798 4.90 31.55 1.86
CA CYS A 798 6.23 30.96 2.02
C CYS A 798 6.36 29.69 1.17
N GLY A 799 7.59 29.34 0.77
CA GLY A 799 7.86 27.98 0.31
C GLY A 799 9.28 27.70 -0.12
N GLY A 800 9.64 26.42 -0.10
CA GLY A 800 10.96 25.93 -0.52
C GLY A 800 10.86 24.84 -1.58
N PRO A 801 10.51 25.17 -2.85
CA PRO A 801 10.36 24.16 -3.89
C PRO A 801 11.69 23.43 -4.15
N PRO A 802 11.67 22.09 -4.30
CA PRO A 802 12.89 21.31 -4.49
C PRO A 802 13.52 21.60 -5.87
N CYS A 803 14.82 21.89 -5.88
CA CYS A 803 15.56 22.27 -7.09
C CYS A 803 16.51 21.15 -7.58
N GLN A 804 16.00 19.91 -7.72
CA GLN A 804 16.84 18.73 -8.06
C GLN A 804 17.24 18.63 -9.54
N GLY A 805 16.60 19.36 -10.45
CA GLY A 805 16.81 19.24 -11.90
C GLY A 805 18.16 19.73 -12.44
N PHE A 806 18.93 20.49 -11.66
CA PHE A 806 20.02 21.29 -12.21
C PHE A 806 21.42 21.02 -11.64
N SER A 807 21.61 19.93 -10.88
CA SER A 807 22.96 19.52 -10.47
C SER A 807 23.72 18.81 -11.60
N GLN A 808 24.73 19.51 -12.15
CA GLN A 808 25.92 19.08 -12.92
C GLN A 808 25.83 18.20 -14.19
N ALA A 809 24.68 17.78 -14.71
CA ALA A 809 24.63 17.09 -16.00
C ALA A 809 23.39 17.43 -16.85
N GLY A 810 23.57 18.24 -17.89
CA GLY A 810 22.58 18.44 -18.96
C GLY A 810 22.49 19.88 -19.49
N LYS A 811 22.35 20.02 -20.82
CA LYS A 811 22.14 21.31 -21.50
C LYS A 811 20.72 21.86 -21.21
N ARG A 812 20.66 23.19 -21.12
CA ARG A 812 19.54 24.11 -20.88
C ARG A 812 18.24 23.78 -21.62
N ILE A 813 17.16 23.45 -20.89
CA ILE A 813 15.75 23.49 -21.35
C ILE A 813 14.86 23.82 -20.13
N ILE A 814 13.94 24.79 -20.27
CA ILE A 814 12.97 25.22 -19.25
C ILE A 814 11.88 24.16 -19.02
N ASP A 815 11.48 23.45 -20.08
CA ASP A 815 10.56 22.28 -20.08
C ASP A 815 11.18 20.99 -19.50
N ASP A 816 12.20 21.11 -18.65
CA ASP A 816 12.70 19.94 -17.96
C ASP A 816 11.66 19.45 -16.95
N PRO A 817 11.18 18.18 -17.05
CA PRO A 817 10.22 17.62 -16.11
C PRO A 817 10.67 17.71 -14.64
N ARG A 818 11.99 17.85 -14.42
CA ARG A 818 12.60 17.97 -13.09
C ARG A 818 12.38 19.35 -12.41
N ASN A 819 11.88 20.36 -13.13
CA ASN A 819 11.65 21.73 -12.62
C ASN A 819 10.17 22.06 -12.41
N GLN A 820 9.29 21.10 -12.66
CA GLN A 820 7.86 21.27 -12.60
C GLN A 820 7.41 21.91 -11.27
N LEU A 821 7.93 21.42 -10.13
CA LEU A 821 7.54 21.91 -8.80
C LEU A 821 7.90 23.39 -8.53
N PHE A 822 8.92 23.94 -9.19
CA PHE A 822 9.20 25.38 -9.11
C PHE A 822 8.14 26.18 -9.88
N LEU A 823 7.75 25.72 -11.07
CA LEU A 823 6.67 26.34 -11.83
C LEU A 823 5.33 26.26 -11.10
N GLU A 824 5.05 25.14 -10.42
CA GLU A 824 3.86 25.02 -9.55
C GLU A 824 3.85 26.06 -8.42
N PHE A 825 5.03 26.41 -7.88
CA PHE A 825 5.15 27.46 -6.86
C PHE A 825 4.87 28.85 -7.44
N ILE A 826 5.42 29.17 -8.62
CA ILE A 826 5.15 30.44 -9.32
C ILE A 826 3.68 30.56 -9.73
N GLU A 827 3.08 29.49 -10.27
CA GLU A 827 1.65 29.44 -10.57
C GLU A 827 0.82 29.68 -9.31
N SER A 828 1.17 29.04 -8.19
CA SER A 828 0.47 29.25 -6.92
C SER A 828 0.56 30.71 -6.45
N ILE A 829 1.71 31.38 -6.61
CA ILE A 829 1.84 32.82 -6.31
C ILE A 829 0.87 33.65 -7.16
N SER A 830 0.79 33.38 -8.47
CA SER A 830 -0.09 34.12 -9.39
C SER A 830 -1.58 34.01 -9.01
N VAL A 831 -2.01 32.85 -8.50
CA VAL A 831 -3.41 32.60 -8.13
C VAL A 831 -3.70 33.08 -6.72
N ILE A 832 -2.78 32.84 -5.78
CA ILE A 832 -2.95 33.23 -4.38
C ILE A 832 -2.85 34.76 -4.23
N ASN A 833 -1.99 35.40 -5.04
CA ASN A 833 -1.74 36.84 -5.03
C ASN A 833 -1.43 37.40 -3.62
N PRO A 834 -0.43 36.84 -2.90
CA PRO A 834 -0.06 37.31 -1.56
C PRO A 834 0.57 38.72 -1.60
N LYS A 835 0.58 39.44 -0.48
CA LYS A 835 1.26 40.74 -0.38
C LYS A 835 2.78 40.61 -0.35
N VAL A 836 3.28 39.52 0.25
CA VAL A 836 4.70 39.18 0.35
C VAL A 836 4.92 37.71 0.01
N VAL A 837 5.98 37.41 -0.72
CA VAL A 837 6.47 36.06 -1.02
C VAL A 837 7.81 35.85 -0.33
N VAL A 838 7.96 34.71 0.36
CA VAL A 838 9.22 34.29 0.98
C VAL A 838 9.61 32.94 0.40
N MET A 839 10.60 32.91 -0.49
CA MET A 839 11.10 31.67 -1.07
C MET A 839 12.45 31.29 -0.45
N GLU A 840 12.54 30.07 0.08
CA GLU A 840 13.78 29.50 0.62
C GLU A 840 14.44 28.55 -0.37
N ASN A 841 15.77 28.61 -0.48
CA ASN A 841 16.53 27.62 -1.23
C ASN A 841 17.99 27.44 -0.75
N VAL A 842 18.69 26.46 -1.32
CA VAL A 842 20.09 26.18 -1.03
C VAL A 842 21.04 27.19 -1.71
N GLN A 843 22.25 27.36 -1.17
CA GLN A 843 23.27 28.28 -1.72
C GLN A 843 23.52 28.10 -3.23
N GLY A 844 23.48 26.86 -3.73
CA GLY A 844 23.71 26.56 -5.14
C GLY A 844 22.73 27.23 -6.10
N PHE A 845 21.56 27.66 -5.61
CA PHE A 845 20.53 28.36 -6.38
C PHE A 845 21.05 29.63 -7.05
N LEU A 846 21.82 30.47 -6.34
CA LEU A 846 22.35 31.73 -6.88
C LEU A 846 23.39 31.53 -7.99
N THR A 847 24.01 30.36 -8.05
CA THR A 847 25.06 30.03 -9.05
C THR A 847 24.55 29.09 -10.14
N LEU A 848 23.30 28.66 -10.05
CA LEU A 848 22.67 27.73 -10.98
C LEU A 848 22.57 28.36 -12.37
N ASP A 849 22.92 27.60 -13.42
CA ASP A 849 23.06 28.11 -14.80
C ASP A 849 23.80 29.47 -14.89
N LYS A 850 24.91 29.60 -14.14
CA LYS A 850 25.72 30.83 -14.09
C LYS A 850 24.98 32.07 -13.56
N GLY A 851 23.92 31.90 -12.77
CA GLY A 851 23.11 32.98 -12.19
C GLY A 851 21.77 33.20 -12.90
N ASN A 852 21.63 32.74 -14.15
CA ASN A 852 20.43 32.95 -14.97
C ASN A 852 19.13 32.50 -14.29
N PHE A 853 19.16 31.42 -13.49
CA PHE A 853 17.95 30.90 -12.86
C PHE A 853 17.42 31.84 -11.76
N TYR A 854 18.33 32.48 -11.03
CA TYR A 854 17.94 33.51 -10.07
C TYR A 854 17.36 34.73 -10.79
N ASP A 855 18.00 35.17 -11.88
CA ASP A 855 17.50 36.29 -12.70
C ASP A 855 16.11 35.98 -13.28
N GLN A 856 15.88 34.78 -13.81
CA GLN A 856 14.56 34.34 -14.29
C GLN A 856 13.51 34.28 -13.16
N THR A 857 13.89 33.80 -11.98
CA THR A 857 12.98 33.80 -10.82
C THR A 857 12.58 35.22 -10.46
N LYS A 858 13.53 36.16 -10.55
CA LYS A 858 13.29 37.58 -10.32
C LYS A 858 12.33 38.16 -11.38
N GLU A 859 12.59 37.90 -12.66
CA GLU A 859 11.76 38.33 -13.79
C GLU A 859 10.31 37.83 -13.65
N LEU A 860 10.10 36.53 -13.36
CA LEU A 860 8.77 35.96 -13.16
C LEU A 860 8.00 36.61 -12.01
N LEU A 861 8.68 36.89 -10.88
CA LEU A 861 8.05 37.60 -9.76
C LEU A 861 7.78 39.08 -10.10
N GLU A 862 8.65 39.73 -10.85
CA GLU A 862 8.48 41.12 -11.30
C GLU A 862 7.30 41.28 -12.28
N GLU A 863 7.11 40.29 -13.16
CA GLU A 863 5.95 40.14 -14.06
C GLU A 863 4.64 39.97 -13.28
N LEU A 864 4.67 39.21 -12.18
CA LEU A 864 3.53 39.06 -11.26
C LEU A 864 3.29 40.28 -10.35
N GLY A 865 4.07 41.36 -10.51
CA GLY A 865 3.85 42.62 -9.80
C GLY A 865 4.61 42.75 -8.48
N TYR A 866 5.61 41.92 -8.22
CA TYR A 866 6.46 42.02 -7.03
C TYR A 866 7.74 42.82 -7.32
N VAL A 867 8.29 43.44 -6.28
CA VAL A 867 9.67 43.90 -6.25
C VAL A 867 10.43 42.87 -5.42
N CYS A 868 11.48 42.29 -5.99
CA CYS A 868 12.15 41.15 -5.36
C CYS A 868 13.67 41.23 -5.36
N GLU A 869 14.26 40.60 -4.35
CA GLU A 869 15.70 40.46 -4.16
C GLU A 869 15.96 39.12 -3.45
N GLY A 870 17.09 38.48 -3.75
CA GLY A 870 17.58 37.28 -3.10
C GLY A 870 18.89 37.51 -2.37
N ARG A 871 19.01 36.98 -1.15
CA ARG A 871 20.24 37.06 -0.34
C ARG A 871 20.67 35.73 0.22
N LEU A 872 21.98 35.49 0.20
CA LEU A 872 22.59 34.37 0.92
C LEU A 872 22.80 34.76 2.39
N LEU A 873 21.99 34.17 3.26
CA LEU A 873 22.02 34.41 4.70
C LEU A 873 22.58 33.18 5.43
N ASN A 874 23.27 33.43 6.55
CA ASN A 874 23.77 32.38 7.43
C ASN A 874 22.95 32.38 8.73
N THR A 875 22.33 31.25 9.04
CA THR A 875 21.39 31.11 10.17
C THR A 875 22.07 31.41 11.52
N VAL A 876 23.38 31.22 11.62
CA VAL A 876 24.16 31.50 12.83
C VAL A 876 24.14 32.98 13.23
N HIS A 877 23.84 33.88 12.30
CA HIS A 877 23.71 35.32 12.58
C HIS A 877 22.34 35.69 13.16
N TYR A 878 21.42 34.73 13.30
CA TYR A 878 20.04 34.92 13.76
C TYR A 878 19.71 34.04 14.97
N GLY A 879 20.71 33.79 15.83
CA GLY A 879 20.53 33.01 17.06
C GLY A 879 20.40 31.48 16.88
N VAL A 880 20.55 30.96 15.66
CA VAL A 880 20.54 29.50 15.43
C VAL A 880 21.91 28.91 15.77
N PRO A 881 22.02 27.85 16.58
CA PRO A 881 23.30 27.22 16.99
C PRO A 881 23.92 26.35 15.89
N GLN A 882 23.77 26.76 14.64
CA GLN A 882 24.16 26.01 13.45
C GLN A 882 24.57 26.95 12.32
N LYS A 883 25.69 26.63 11.67
CA LYS A 883 26.17 27.27 10.44
C LYS A 883 25.45 26.65 9.24
N ARG A 884 24.31 27.23 8.85
CA ARG A 884 23.53 26.84 7.66
C ARG A 884 23.33 28.05 6.77
N LYS A 885 23.84 27.97 5.55
CA LYS A 885 23.64 29.01 4.53
C LYS A 885 22.38 28.72 3.72
N ARG A 886 21.54 29.73 3.55
CA ARG A 886 20.29 29.68 2.76
C ARG A 886 20.09 30.92 1.95
N VAL A 887 19.55 30.72 0.75
CA VAL A 887 19.12 31.79 -0.13
C VAL A 887 17.68 32.09 0.23
N ILE A 888 17.41 33.32 0.64
CA ILE A 888 16.06 33.83 0.86
C ILE A 888 15.77 34.81 -0.25
N ILE A 889 14.72 34.55 -1.03
CA ILE A 889 14.20 35.46 -2.04
C ILE A 889 12.92 36.05 -1.47
N LEU A 890 12.91 37.38 -1.32
CA LEU A 890 11.75 38.13 -0.88
C LEU A 890 11.13 38.80 -2.11
N GLY A 891 9.82 38.69 -2.25
CA GLY A 891 9.03 39.48 -3.19
C GLY A 891 7.99 40.28 -2.43
N VAL A 892 7.99 41.60 -2.55
CA VAL A 892 6.98 42.48 -1.94
C VAL A 892 6.15 43.09 -3.05
N HIS A 893 4.82 42.97 -2.97
CA HIS A 893 3.94 43.48 -4.01
C HIS A 893 4.15 44.99 -4.18
N LYS A 894 4.22 45.49 -5.42
CA LYS A 894 4.52 46.91 -5.74
C LYS A 894 3.60 47.91 -5.01
N ASN A 895 2.36 47.52 -4.75
CA ASN A 895 1.40 48.35 -4.00
C ASN A 895 1.68 48.41 -2.48
N LEU A 896 2.48 47.49 -1.92
CA LEU A 896 2.82 47.43 -0.50
C LEU A 896 4.16 48.10 -0.20
N ILE A 897 5.09 48.10 -1.14
CA ILE A 897 6.48 48.53 -0.90
C ILE A 897 6.58 50.01 -0.46
N GLY A 898 5.69 50.87 -0.98
CA GLY A 898 5.65 52.29 -0.61
C GLY A 898 6.98 53.00 -0.83
N SER A 899 7.50 53.66 0.20
CA SER A 899 8.80 54.34 0.20
C SER A 899 9.97 53.45 0.66
N HIS A 900 9.70 52.22 1.10
CA HIS A 900 10.76 51.31 1.55
C HIS A 900 11.52 50.72 0.38
N LYS A 901 12.78 50.35 0.60
CA LYS A 901 13.54 49.53 -0.35
C LYS A 901 13.43 48.06 0.01
N ILE A 902 13.51 47.17 -0.98
CA ILE A 902 13.36 45.72 -0.78
C ILE A 902 14.41 45.15 0.18
N GLU A 903 15.60 45.76 0.19
CA GLU A 903 16.72 45.44 1.07
C GLU A 903 16.36 45.56 2.55
N GLU A 904 15.45 46.48 2.88
CA GLU A 904 15.01 46.74 4.24
C GLU A 904 14.17 45.58 4.79
N PHE A 905 13.50 44.80 3.93
CA PHE A 905 12.63 43.67 4.33
C PHE A 905 13.38 42.44 4.79
N PHE A 906 14.69 42.36 4.55
CA PHE A 906 15.52 41.29 5.08
C PHE A 906 15.79 41.46 6.57
N PRO A 907 15.82 40.35 7.34
CA PRO A 907 16.08 40.41 8.76
C PRO A 907 17.48 40.97 9.05
N THR A 908 17.58 41.77 10.10
CA THR A 908 18.87 42.26 10.59
C THR A 908 19.55 41.16 11.43
N PRO A 909 20.85 40.85 11.19
CA PRO A 909 21.62 39.95 12.04
C PRO A 909 21.56 40.32 13.53
N THR A 910 21.32 39.34 14.40
CA THR A 910 21.27 39.50 15.86
C THR A 910 22.51 38.96 16.59
N THR A 911 23.27 38.09 15.92
CA THR A 911 24.45 37.40 16.48
C THR A 911 25.60 37.37 15.46
N LEU A 912 25.92 38.55 14.90
CA LEU A 912 26.96 38.69 13.88
C LEU A 912 28.35 38.41 14.46
N ASP A 913 28.62 38.92 15.68
CA ASP A 913 29.87 38.69 16.40
C ASP A 913 29.96 37.25 16.89
N GLU A 914 31.11 36.59 16.70
CA GLU A 914 31.29 35.18 17.10
C GLU A 914 31.05 34.95 18.60
N SER A 915 31.35 35.93 19.45
CA SER A 915 31.12 35.85 20.90
C SER A 915 29.63 35.90 21.30
N GLN A 916 28.75 36.28 20.38
CA GLN A 916 27.29 36.31 20.58
C GLN A 916 26.60 35.08 19.97
N GLN A 917 27.32 34.26 19.19
CA GLN A 917 26.75 33.10 18.53
C GLN A 917 26.47 31.99 19.53
N VAL A 918 25.29 31.38 19.40
CA VAL A 918 24.91 30.25 20.25
C VAL A 918 25.76 29.04 19.92
N SER A 919 26.43 28.53 20.93
CA SER A 919 27.32 27.39 20.83
C SER A 919 26.55 26.06 20.83
N ALA A 920 27.16 24.98 20.34
CA ALA A 920 26.58 23.65 20.47
C ALA A 920 26.43 23.24 21.94
N PHE A 921 27.28 23.75 22.83
CA PHE A 921 27.16 23.51 24.28
C PHE A 921 25.83 24.04 24.82
N GLU A 922 25.51 25.30 24.53
CA GLU A 922 24.24 25.92 24.96
C GLU A 922 23.01 25.20 24.39
N ALA A 923 23.14 24.59 23.20
CA ALA A 923 22.03 23.92 22.55
C ALA A 923 21.73 22.51 23.09
N ILE A 924 22.77 21.70 23.38
CA ILE A 924 22.58 20.25 23.59
C ILE A 924 23.32 19.65 24.80
N ALA A 925 24.17 20.39 25.52
CA ALA A 925 24.98 19.80 26.58
C ALA A 925 24.16 19.26 27.77
N ASP A 926 22.99 19.84 28.06
CA ASP A 926 22.06 19.35 29.08
C ASP A 926 21.45 17.97 28.75
N LEU A 927 21.51 17.53 27.49
CA LEU A 927 21.04 16.22 27.06
C LEU A 927 22.13 15.13 27.09
N GLU A 928 23.39 15.48 27.36
CA GLU A 928 24.55 14.57 27.33
C GLU A 928 24.39 13.40 28.30
N HIS A 929 23.90 13.66 29.51
CA HIS A 929 23.78 12.67 30.58
C HIS A 929 22.49 11.84 30.51
N VAL A 930 21.65 12.12 29.52
CA VAL A 930 20.37 11.44 29.39
C VAL A 930 20.48 10.30 28.40
N ILE A 931 20.01 9.12 28.81
CA ILE A 931 20.00 7.94 27.95
C ILE A 931 19.12 8.23 26.74
N PRO A 932 19.62 8.12 25.50
CA PRO A 932 18.82 8.34 24.31
C PRO A 932 17.64 7.37 24.27
N ASN A 933 16.45 7.91 24.53
CA ASN A 933 15.19 7.21 24.45
C ASN A 933 14.13 8.20 23.94
N GLU A 934 13.03 7.70 23.39
CA GLU A 934 12.02 8.55 22.75
C GLU A 934 11.39 9.57 23.71
N PHE A 935 11.34 9.22 25.01
CA PHE A 935 10.81 10.04 26.10
C PHE A 935 11.85 10.15 27.21
N ILE A 936 12.20 11.38 27.58
CA ILE A 936 13.09 11.63 28.71
C ILE A 936 12.55 12.79 29.54
N GLU A 937 12.70 12.73 30.86
CA GLU A 937 12.38 13.87 31.72
C GLU A 937 13.19 15.09 31.25
N LYS A 938 12.49 16.22 31.05
CA LYS A 938 13.12 17.43 30.56
C LYS A 938 14.10 17.94 31.61
N PRO A 939 15.38 18.14 31.28
CA PRO A 939 16.33 18.71 32.21
C PRO A 939 15.83 20.04 32.78
N SER A 940 16.10 20.30 34.06
CA SER A 940 15.82 21.58 34.70
C SER A 940 16.78 22.70 34.26
N THR A 941 17.84 22.34 33.52
CA THR A 941 18.79 23.27 32.95
C THR A 941 18.11 24.15 31.91
N THR A 942 18.10 25.46 32.15
CA THR A 942 17.75 26.44 31.13
C THR A 942 18.88 27.45 30.95
N ASN A 943 18.98 27.97 29.74
CA ASN A 943 19.88 29.05 29.37
C ASN A 943 19.16 29.97 28.38
N ARG A 944 19.80 31.10 28.04
CA ARG A 944 19.22 32.12 27.14
C ARG A 944 18.67 31.53 25.84
N TYR A 945 19.36 30.56 25.25
CA TYR A 945 18.93 29.93 24.00
C TYR A 945 17.69 29.03 24.21
N LEU A 946 17.73 28.17 25.23
CA LEU A 946 16.61 27.28 25.55
C LEU A 946 15.36 28.06 25.96
N ASP A 947 15.52 29.17 26.68
CA ASP A 947 14.43 30.09 27.01
C ASP A 947 13.85 30.73 25.74
N GLN A 948 14.71 31.13 24.80
CA GLN A 948 14.30 31.76 23.55
C GLN A 948 13.44 30.83 22.68
N ILE A 949 13.89 29.59 22.45
CA ILE A 949 13.14 28.64 21.60
C ILE A 949 11.87 28.11 22.29
N ASN A 950 11.80 28.11 23.63
CA ASN A 950 10.67 27.60 24.39
C ASN A 950 9.68 28.68 24.87
N LYS A 951 9.87 29.94 24.47
CA LYS A 951 9.01 31.06 24.88
C LYS A 951 7.56 30.97 24.37
N TYR A 952 7.32 30.25 23.28
CA TYR A 952 6.07 30.26 22.51
C TYR A 952 5.28 28.96 22.64
#